data_AF-A0A9P1GP95-F1
#
_entry.id   AF-A0A9P1GP95-F1
#
_cell.length_a   1.000
_cell.length_b   1.000
_cell.length_c   1.000
_cell.angle_alpha   90.00
_cell.angle_beta   90.00
_cell.angle_gamma   90.00
#
_symmetry.space_group_name_H-M   'P 1'
#
loop_
_entity.id
_entity.type
_entity.pdbx_description
1 polymer ?
#
loop_
_entity_poly.entity_id
_entity_poly.type
_entity_poly.pdbx_seq_one_letter_code
_entity_poly.pdbx_strand_id
1 'polypeptide(L)'
;MTCYPFITAGPGYGYEHYMQKAAVFNMPTVMVVAKLWSDYTTLPIQVKSSFYWWNPDPTFLSLDAHRVVYPDFDSSAHRAGILTTDFEAVRIDKYASADLKDLAPEVYEVLSEFNMDLKAVNKLMGDLADTGDAPEVVACRWLQANKDHWESWLPDKTECFPHFGLYNELTGQFVQDRSDPTRLTCRVCDSGSYSSRLKDDAGVTYVCKPCAPGSAQPSGAALKCEPCPTGEYQDKNGSTSCKRCGQGKYQDAKGQTQCKECPAATTTLGLGSASVFECGCEPGRINIANETDLPECTPCGEGLSCPFSSSLETLKLGTAPLGEQYQPALRRGFYCTMDSPLVVFKCVEDSWLFKTLCCHETMAIPGSVLVANDLRRMSYRNDMDGKRMHSLRPLYKLFVVESCAAIWDCYIPLLVKKNGAVSFSTGQVTNSQITVLALDFCGENVGGYYFMNPKIDAIATARQTWGVSVGLAIMWFQTVAIIAMMTVEWPSSVSGSLSVIQFFILDVDSLSFSCIASDQASARYIAKVLVFPTGMAWMCALFFISKCLPKWLQWRPAKTANTIGHYMQASFAIMSTVALQSMTCYVHPNGSYSLVKYSSITCGEGEQATMMAAGVSLLIVFVVGFLAIVTYATVALPSWSSDRMFHHRVQSFNFLTFRFRLDKWWFGIPLLLRGPLMSLVVTCATNFPAAQVCLNSLILTIYIVIQ
;
A
#
# COMPACT_ATOMS: atom_id res chain seq x y z
N MET A 1 -42.85 39.33 -47.60
CA MET A 1 -41.74 38.36 -47.49
C MET A 1 -42.12 37.34 -46.44
N THR A 2 -42.12 36.05 -46.77
CA THR A 2 -42.37 34.97 -45.80
C THR A 2 -41.06 34.68 -45.06
N CYS A 3 -41.08 34.79 -43.73
CA CYS A 3 -39.90 34.58 -42.89
C CYS A 3 -39.91 33.16 -42.32
N TYR A 4 -38.81 32.43 -42.43
CA TYR A 4 -38.70 31.06 -41.91
C TYR A 4 -37.81 31.00 -40.67
N PRO A 5 -38.22 30.37 -39.56
CA PRO A 5 -37.39 30.29 -38.38
C PRO A 5 -36.18 29.36 -38.60
N PHE A 6 -35.05 29.73 -38.01
CA PHE A 6 -33.89 28.87 -37.82
C PHE A 6 -33.83 28.44 -36.35
N ILE A 7 -33.96 27.14 -36.09
CA ILE A 7 -34.04 26.57 -34.75
C ILE A 7 -32.70 25.94 -34.37
N THR A 8 -32.15 26.33 -33.23
CA THR A 8 -30.94 25.73 -32.65
C THR A 8 -31.10 25.52 -31.16
N ALA A 9 -30.17 24.80 -30.52
CA ALA A 9 -30.19 24.46 -29.10
C ALA A 9 -28.86 24.79 -28.41
N GLY A 10 -28.80 24.55 -27.10
CA GLY A 10 -27.61 24.76 -26.28
C GLY A 10 -27.20 26.24 -26.22
N PRO A 11 -25.90 26.57 -26.26
CA PRO A 11 -25.43 27.96 -26.31
C PRO A 11 -25.65 28.64 -27.67
N GLY A 12 -26.42 28.04 -28.59
CA GLY A 12 -26.63 28.54 -29.95
C GLY A 12 -25.73 27.82 -30.97
N TYR A 13 -25.87 26.50 -31.09
CA TYR A 13 -25.07 25.73 -32.04
C TYR A 13 -25.21 26.24 -33.48
N GLY A 14 -24.09 26.52 -34.14
CA GLY A 14 -24.05 27.04 -35.51
C GLY A 14 -24.72 28.42 -35.69
N TYR A 15 -25.08 29.11 -34.60
CA TYR A 15 -25.84 30.36 -34.63
C TYR A 15 -25.10 31.47 -35.40
N GLU A 16 -23.82 31.69 -35.10
CA GLU A 16 -22.99 32.72 -35.77
C GLU A 16 -22.79 32.41 -37.26
N HIS A 17 -22.54 31.14 -37.59
CA HIS A 17 -22.42 30.68 -38.99
C HIS A 17 -23.70 31.00 -39.76
N TYR A 18 -24.85 30.60 -39.21
CA TYR A 18 -26.12 30.79 -39.88
C TYR A 18 -26.52 32.26 -39.99
N MET A 19 -26.19 33.10 -39.00
CA MET A 19 -26.41 34.56 -39.07
C MET A 19 -25.64 35.21 -40.23
N GLN A 20 -24.35 34.90 -40.36
CA GLN A 20 -23.56 35.46 -41.47
C GLN A 20 -24.06 34.98 -42.83
N LYS A 21 -24.40 33.69 -42.94
CA LYS A 21 -25.01 33.12 -44.14
C LYS A 21 -26.34 33.81 -44.47
N ALA A 22 -27.22 33.95 -43.49
CA ALA A 22 -28.52 34.61 -43.67
C ALA A 22 -28.38 36.05 -44.17
N ALA A 23 -27.42 36.79 -43.62
CA ALA A 23 -27.13 38.15 -44.04
C ALA A 23 -26.57 38.21 -45.48
N VAL A 24 -25.59 37.36 -45.81
CA VAL A 24 -24.91 37.39 -47.12
C VAL A 24 -25.80 36.89 -48.25
N PHE A 25 -26.60 35.85 -48.01
CA PHE A 25 -27.50 35.27 -49.02
C PHE A 25 -28.93 35.85 -48.97
N ASN A 26 -29.13 36.94 -48.21
CA ASN A 26 -30.41 37.65 -48.09
C ASN A 26 -31.60 36.73 -47.73
N MET A 27 -31.39 35.84 -46.76
CA MET A 27 -32.41 34.88 -46.31
C MET A 27 -33.30 35.53 -45.22
N PRO A 28 -34.62 35.70 -45.47
CA PRO A 28 -35.53 36.22 -44.46
C PRO A 28 -35.77 35.15 -43.38
N THR A 29 -35.08 35.27 -42.25
CA THR A 29 -35.12 34.28 -41.17
C THR A 29 -35.26 34.90 -39.78
N VAL A 30 -35.88 34.16 -38.86
CA VAL A 30 -35.91 34.48 -37.42
C VAL A 30 -35.05 33.45 -36.69
N MET A 31 -34.12 33.90 -35.86
CA MET A 31 -33.32 32.98 -35.06
C MET A 31 -34.05 32.58 -33.78
N VAL A 32 -34.13 31.27 -33.53
CA VAL A 32 -34.77 30.68 -32.35
C VAL A 32 -33.78 29.77 -31.66
N VAL A 33 -33.47 30.06 -30.40
CA VAL A 33 -32.64 29.18 -29.55
C VAL A 33 -33.55 28.49 -28.54
N ALA A 34 -33.78 27.19 -28.75
CA ALA A 34 -34.58 26.37 -27.87
C ALA A 34 -33.89 26.21 -26.50
N LYS A 35 -34.64 26.50 -25.43
CA LYS A 35 -34.13 26.46 -24.06
C LYS A 35 -34.04 25.03 -23.51
N LEU A 36 -34.97 24.16 -23.92
CA LEU A 36 -35.02 22.75 -23.52
C LEU A 36 -34.75 21.85 -24.73
N TRP A 37 -34.15 20.68 -24.47
CA TRP A 37 -33.93 19.66 -25.51
C TRP A 37 -35.25 19.13 -26.10
N SER A 38 -36.30 19.03 -25.28
CA SER A 38 -37.65 18.67 -25.73
C SER A 38 -38.20 19.65 -26.77
N ASP A 39 -37.95 20.95 -26.60
CA ASP A 39 -38.44 21.97 -27.52
C ASP A 39 -37.67 21.88 -28.84
N TYR A 40 -36.35 21.68 -28.77
CA TYR A 40 -35.51 21.51 -29.95
C TYR A 40 -35.88 20.26 -30.77
N THR A 41 -36.28 19.17 -30.13
CA THR A 41 -36.66 17.93 -30.83
C THR A 41 -38.09 17.95 -31.37
N THR A 42 -38.96 18.85 -30.90
CA THR A 42 -40.37 18.92 -31.32
C THR A 42 -40.66 20.06 -32.30
N LEU A 43 -40.06 21.23 -32.10
CA LEU A 43 -40.34 22.42 -32.92
C LEU A 43 -40.00 22.23 -34.41
N PRO A 44 -38.83 21.66 -34.80
CA PRO A 44 -38.52 21.42 -36.21
C PRO A 44 -39.53 20.52 -36.94
N ILE A 45 -40.24 19.67 -36.20
CA ILE A 45 -41.28 18.77 -36.72
C ILE A 45 -42.60 19.50 -36.95
N GLN A 46 -42.92 20.47 -36.10
CA GLN A 46 -44.22 21.16 -36.11
C GLN A 46 -44.27 22.36 -37.06
N VAL A 47 -43.12 22.99 -37.34
CA VAL A 47 -43.05 24.20 -38.17
C VAL A 47 -42.07 24.03 -39.31
N LYS A 48 -42.47 24.52 -40.50
CA LYS A 48 -41.56 24.62 -41.64
C LYS A 48 -40.42 25.57 -41.29
N SER A 49 -39.25 24.98 -41.03
CA SER A 49 -38.12 25.67 -40.43
C SER A 49 -36.81 25.13 -41.00
N SER A 50 -35.77 25.92 -40.84
CA SER A 50 -34.38 25.45 -40.92
C SER A 50 -33.90 25.17 -39.51
N PHE A 51 -33.00 24.23 -39.32
CA PHE A 51 -32.47 23.94 -37.99
C PHE A 51 -31.04 23.44 -38.07
N TYR A 52 -30.27 23.66 -37.00
CA TYR A 52 -28.95 23.07 -36.85
C TYR A 52 -29.12 21.56 -36.66
N TRP A 53 -28.38 20.70 -37.37
CA TRP A 53 -28.39 19.26 -37.18
C TRP A 53 -27.10 18.63 -37.72
N TRP A 54 -26.79 17.41 -37.29
CA TRP A 54 -25.64 16.63 -37.75
C TRP A 54 -26.09 15.25 -38.22
N ASN A 55 -25.30 14.65 -39.10
CA ASN A 55 -25.52 13.32 -39.65
C ASN A 55 -24.23 12.53 -39.43
N PRO A 56 -24.23 11.36 -38.75
CA PRO A 56 -25.38 10.52 -38.35
C PRO A 56 -26.07 10.96 -37.06
N ASP A 57 -27.42 10.99 -37.04
CA ASP A 57 -28.24 11.15 -35.82
C ASP A 57 -29.69 10.61 -36.03
N PRO A 58 -30.33 9.96 -35.02
CA PRO A 58 -31.67 9.37 -35.20
C PRO A 58 -32.83 10.36 -35.00
N THR A 59 -32.59 11.55 -34.43
CA THR A 59 -33.63 12.40 -33.83
C THR A 59 -34.67 12.90 -34.84
N PHE A 60 -34.22 13.21 -36.07
CA PHE A 60 -35.08 13.80 -37.11
C PHE A 60 -35.19 12.92 -38.36
N LEU A 61 -34.97 11.61 -38.23
CA LEU A 61 -35.05 10.67 -39.36
C LEU A 61 -36.42 10.68 -40.06
N SER A 62 -37.49 10.92 -39.31
CA SER A 62 -38.86 10.99 -39.84
C SER A 62 -39.20 12.26 -40.64
N LEU A 63 -38.35 13.30 -40.55
CA LEU A 63 -38.62 14.61 -41.16
C LEU A 63 -38.20 14.67 -42.65
N ASP A 64 -37.47 13.68 -43.16
CA ASP A 64 -36.79 13.70 -44.47
C ASP A 64 -36.08 15.04 -44.72
N ALA A 65 -35.31 15.49 -43.72
CA ALA A 65 -34.68 16.80 -43.74
C ALA A 65 -33.56 16.88 -44.80
N HIS A 66 -33.61 17.89 -45.65
CA HIS A 66 -32.53 18.15 -46.61
C HIS A 66 -31.52 19.16 -46.08
N ARG A 67 -30.24 18.82 -46.21
CA ARG A 67 -29.13 19.73 -45.88
C ARG A 67 -29.14 20.94 -46.82
N VAL A 68 -29.09 22.14 -46.24
CA VAL A 68 -28.88 23.37 -47.00
C VAL A 68 -27.43 23.40 -47.50
N VAL A 69 -27.24 23.54 -48.81
CA VAL A 69 -25.92 23.55 -49.45
C VAL A 69 -25.38 24.98 -49.51
N TYR A 70 -24.16 25.17 -49.00
CA TYR A 70 -23.42 26.44 -49.05
C TYR A 70 -22.15 26.26 -49.90
N PRO A 71 -21.43 27.34 -50.27
CA PRO A 71 -20.13 27.22 -50.90
C PRO A 71 -19.16 26.41 -50.03
N ASP A 72 -18.26 25.66 -50.66
CA ASP A 72 -17.33 24.76 -49.98
C ASP A 72 -16.55 25.44 -48.85
N PHE A 73 -16.27 24.69 -47.79
CA PHE A 73 -15.60 25.18 -46.58
C PHE A 73 -14.24 25.84 -46.89
N ASP A 74 -14.09 27.10 -46.48
CA ASP A 74 -12.83 27.84 -46.55
C ASP A 74 -12.23 28.03 -45.15
N SER A 75 -11.19 27.24 -44.87
CA SER A 75 -10.44 27.29 -43.60
C SER A 75 -9.75 28.63 -43.33
N SER A 76 -9.42 29.40 -44.37
CA SER A 76 -8.76 30.71 -44.22
C SER A 76 -9.77 31.78 -43.85
N ALA A 77 -10.94 31.78 -44.50
CA ALA A 77 -12.06 32.65 -44.18
C ALA A 77 -12.59 32.41 -42.76
N HIS A 78 -12.78 31.14 -42.39
CA HIS A 78 -13.26 30.80 -41.04
C HIS A 78 -12.28 31.23 -39.93
N ARG A 79 -10.97 31.12 -40.17
CA ARG A 79 -9.95 31.63 -39.23
C ARG A 79 -9.96 33.16 -39.11
N ALA A 80 -10.39 33.87 -40.14
CA ALA A 80 -10.59 35.31 -40.13
C ALA A 80 -11.96 35.74 -39.56
N GLY A 81 -12.78 34.80 -39.10
CA GLY A 81 -14.13 35.07 -38.56
C GLY A 81 -15.22 35.23 -39.63
N ILE A 82 -14.91 34.92 -40.89
CA ILE A 82 -15.86 34.93 -42.01
C ILE A 82 -16.43 33.51 -42.16
N LEU A 83 -17.69 33.33 -41.76
CA LEU A 83 -18.35 32.01 -41.58
C LEU A 83 -19.46 31.77 -42.63
N THR A 84 -19.27 32.30 -43.83
CA THR A 84 -20.26 32.27 -44.93
C THR A 84 -20.22 30.99 -45.75
N THR A 85 -19.11 30.25 -45.70
CA THR A 85 -18.92 28.95 -46.33
C THR A 85 -19.45 27.79 -45.46
N ASP A 86 -19.47 26.59 -46.00
CA ASP A 86 -19.99 25.40 -45.33
C ASP A 86 -19.22 25.04 -44.03
N PHE A 87 -19.77 24.13 -43.22
CA PHE A 87 -19.07 23.64 -42.02
C PHE A 87 -17.89 22.74 -42.39
N GLU A 88 -16.86 22.73 -41.53
CA GLU A 88 -15.76 21.78 -41.64
C GLU A 88 -16.27 20.35 -41.48
N ALA A 89 -15.79 19.44 -42.33
CA ALA A 89 -16.12 18.03 -42.20
C ALA A 89 -15.50 17.47 -40.90
N VAL A 90 -16.34 16.96 -40.01
CA VAL A 90 -15.90 16.38 -38.74
C VAL A 90 -15.56 14.90 -38.94
N ARG A 91 -14.38 14.48 -38.49
CA ARG A 91 -14.01 13.06 -38.41
C ARG A 91 -14.48 12.47 -37.10
N ILE A 92 -15.01 11.25 -37.17
CA ILE A 92 -15.38 10.47 -35.97
C ILE A 92 -14.19 9.59 -35.63
N ASP A 93 -13.43 10.00 -34.61
CA ASP A 93 -12.23 9.29 -34.15
C ASP A 93 -12.54 8.34 -32.98
N LYS A 94 -11.81 7.23 -32.91
CA LYS A 94 -11.86 6.25 -31.81
C LYS A 94 -10.74 6.54 -30.83
N TYR A 95 -11.05 6.55 -29.54
CA TYR A 95 -10.09 6.77 -28.47
C TYR A 95 -10.03 5.57 -27.54
N ALA A 96 -8.82 5.15 -27.18
CA ALA A 96 -8.56 4.07 -26.23
C ALA A 96 -7.58 4.54 -25.14
N SER A 97 -7.62 3.87 -23.98
CA SER A 97 -6.55 4.04 -22.97
C SER A 97 -5.22 3.61 -23.57
N ALA A 98 -4.13 4.31 -23.22
CA ALA A 98 -2.80 3.96 -23.69
C ALA A 98 -2.41 2.50 -23.33
N ASP A 99 -2.85 2.03 -22.17
CA ASP A 99 -2.53 0.69 -21.66
C ASP A 99 -3.36 -0.42 -22.32
N LEU A 100 -4.41 -0.10 -23.08
CA LEU A 100 -5.29 -1.11 -23.68
C LEU A 100 -4.52 -2.03 -24.63
N LYS A 101 -3.53 -1.48 -25.34
CA LYS A 101 -2.67 -2.22 -26.26
C LYS A 101 -1.85 -3.31 -25.55
N ASP A 102 -1.47 -3.07 -24.29
CA ASP A 102 -0.66 -4.02 -23.52
C ASP A 102 -1.54 -4.99 -22.72
N LEU A 103 -2.68 -4.51 -22.20
CA LEU A 103 -3.59 -5.30 -21.37
C LEU A 103 -4.50 -6.24 -22.18
N ALA A 104 -4.97 -5.78 -23.34
CA ALA A 104 -5.91 -6.51 -24.20
C ALA A 104 -5.61 -6.22 -25.68
N PRO A 105 -4.48 -6.72 -26.21
CA PRO A 105 -4.04 -6.41 -27.57
C PRO A 105 -5.05 -6.84 -28.64
N GLU A 106 -5.70 -8.00 -28.48
CA GLU A 106 -6.75 -8.46 -29.41
C GLU A 106 -7.90 -7.44 -29.51
N VAL A 107 -8.34 -6.90 -28.37
CA VAL A 107 -9.41 -5.90 -28.32
C VAL A 107 -8.95 -4.58 -28.94
N TYR A 108 -7.69 -4.21 -28.72
CA TYR A 108 -7.09 -3.03 -29.32
C TYR A 108 -7.07 -3.12 -30.85
N GLU A 109 -6.65 -4.26 -31.41
CA GLU A 109 -6.64 -4.47 -32.86
C GLU A 109 -8.05 -4.44 -33.44
N VAL A 110 -9.02 -5.13 -32.83
CA VAL A 110 -10.44 -5.05 -33.23
C VAL A 110 -10.95 -3.61 -33.23
N LEU A 111 -10.64 -2.85 -32.18
CA LEU A 111 -11.02 -1.45 -32.12
C LEU A 111 -10.32 -0.61 -33.18
N SER A 112 -9.08 -0.93 -33.54
CA SER A 112 -8.31 -0.21 -34.55
C SER A 112 -8.88 -0.44 -35.96
N GLU A 113 -9.28 -1.66 -36.27
CA GLU A 113 -9.86 -2.06 -37.56
C GLU A 113 -11.36 -1.78 -37.67
N PHE A 114 -12.06 -1.61 -36.54
CA PHE A 114 -13.50 -1.28 -36.50
C PHE A 114 -13.82 -0.08 -37.40
N ASN A 115 -14.49 -0.32 -38.53
CA ASN A 115 -14.79 0.73 -39.49
C ASN A 115 -16.20 0.57 -40.06
N MET A 116 -17.06 1.52 -39.74
CA MET A 116 -18.43 1.59 -40.23
C MET A 116 -18.61 2.82 -41.10
N ASP A 117 -19.17 2.63 -42.29
CA ASP A 117 -19.50 3.74 -43.16
C ASP A 117 -20.76 4.48 -42.66
N LEU A 118 -20.92 5.73 -43.11
CA LEU A 118 -22.05 6.56 -42.70
C LEU A 118 -23.40 5.91 -43.07
N LYS A 119 -23.46 5.13 -44.16
CA LYS A 119 -24.68 4.43 -44.58
C LYS A 119 -25.06 3.32 -43.60
N ALA A 120 -24.12 2.50 -43.14
CA ALA A 120 -24.36 1.46 -42.16
C ALA A 120 -24.79 2.04 -40.81
N VAL A 121 -24.14 3.12 -40.36
CA VAL A 121 -24.52 3.82 -39.12
C VAL A 121 -25.93 4.41 -39.23
N ASN A 122 -26.27 5.06 -40.36
CA ASN A 122 -27.61 5.58 -40.60
C ASN A 122 -28.67 4.48 -40.66
N LYS A 123 -28.37 3.34 -41.27
CA LYS A 123 -29.27 2.19 -41.29
C LYS A 123 -29.54 1.66 -39.88
N LEU A 124 -28.50 1.50 -39.05
CA LEU A 124 -28.64 1.08 -37.66
C LEU A 124 -29.52 2.01 -36.83
N MET A 125 -29.34 3.32 -36.99
CA MET A 125 -30.15 4.32 -36.32
C MET A 125 -31.60 4.35 -36.84
N GLY A 126 -31.80 4.12 -38.13
CA GLY A 126 -33.14 3.93 -38.73
C GLY A 126 -33.85 2.72 -38.15
N ASP A 127 -33.17 1.56 -38.12
CA ASP A 127 -33.71 0.34 -37.51
C ASP A 127 -34.07 0.56 -36.03
N LEU A 128 -33.26 1.33 -35.29
CA LEU A 128 -33.55 1.70 -33.91
C LEU A 128 -34.80 2.59 -33.77
N ALA A 129 -34.94 3.59 -34.64
CA ALA A 129 -36.08 4.49 -34.63
C ALA A 129 -37.39 3.80 -35.06
N ASP A 130 -37.32 2.91 -36.05
CA ASP A 130 -38.50 2.24 -36.64
C ASP A 130 -39.03 1.11 -35.75
N THR A 131 -38.14 0.36 -35.10
CA THR A 131 -38.54 -0.79 -34.28
C THR A 131 -38.90 -0.40 -32.84
N GLY A 132 -38.29 0.65 -32.30
CA GLY A 132 -38.37 0.97 -30.87
C GLY A 132 -37.71 -0.08 -29.97
N ASP A 133 -36.93 -1.00 -30.55
CA ASP A 133 -36.17 -2.01 -29.83
C ASP A 133 -35.04 -1.37 -29.00
N ALA A 134 -34.53 -2.09 -27.99
CA ALA A 134 -33.35 -1.65 -27.27
C ALA A 134 -32.10 -1.65 -28.21
N PRO A 135 -31.16 -0.69 -28.05
CA PRO A 135 -29.98 -0.58 -28.91
C PRO A 135 -29.16 -1.87 -29.05
N GLU A 136 -29.07 -2.66 -27.99
CA GLU A 136 -28.35 -3.92 -27.96
C GLU A 136 -28.98 -4.98 -28.88
N VAL A 137 -30.31 -4.97 -29.00
CA VAL A 137 -31.06 -5.91 -29.86
C VAL A 137 -30.81 -5.57 -31.34
N VAL A 138 -30.87 -4.28 -31.68
CA VAL A 138 -30.60 -3.80 -33.04
C VAL A 138 -29.15 -4.07 -33.42
N ALA A 139 -28.21 -3.79 -32.52
CA ALA A 139 -26.79 -4.10 -32.73
C ALA A 139 -26.55 -5.60 -32.92
N CYS A 140 -27.19 -6.46 -32.12
CA CYS A 140 -27.07 -7.92 -32.24
C CYS A 140 -27.58 -8.42 -33.61
N ARG A 141 -28.73 -7.92 -34.06
CA ARG A 141 -29.30 -8.25 -35.37
C ARG A 141 -28.36 -7.82 -36.51
N TRP A 142 -27.76 -6.64 -36.38
CA TRP A 142 -26.77 -6.15 -37.35
C TRP A 142 -25.51 -7.01 -37.37
N LEU A 143 -24.99 -7.42 -36.22
CA LEU A 143 -23.83 -8.32 -36.14
C LEU A 143 -24.13 -9.66 -36.83
N GLN A 144 -25.30 -10.24 -36.59
CA GLN A 144 -25.68 -11.50 -37.24
C GLN A 144 -25.81 -11.37 -38.76
N ALA A 145 -26.33 -10.23 -39.24
CA ALA A 145 -26.56 -10.00 -40.66
C ALA A 145 -25.30 -9.56 -41.44
N ASN A 146 -24.29 -9.01 -40.77
CA ASN A 146 -23.09 -8.43 -41.40
C ASN A 146 -21.80 -9.14 -41.00
N LYS A 147 -21.88 -10.46 -40.81
CA LYS A 147 -20.76 -11.31 -40.37
C LYS A 147 -19.48 -11.08 -41.18
N ASP A 148 -19.58 -11.16 -42.50
CA ASP A 148 -18.43 -11.00 -43.40
C ASP A 148 -17.75 -9.63 -43.27
N HIS A 149 -18.49 -8.59 -42.85
CA HIS A 149 -17.96 -7.23 -42.70
C HIS A 149 -17.11 -7.11 -41.43
N TRP A 150 -17.64 -7.53 -40.27
CA TRP A 150 -16.91 -7.39 -39.00
C TRP A 150 -15.90 -8.52 -38.74
N GLU A 151 -16.02 -9.67 -39.40
CA GLU A 151 -14.99 -10.72 -39.31
C GLU A 151 -13.63 -10.24 -39.84
N SER A 152 -13.63 -9.31 -40.80
CA SER A 152 -12.39 -8.67 -41.28
C SER A 152 -11.69 -7.81 -40.24
N TRP A 153 -12.39 -7.39 -39.18
CA TRP A 153 -11.82 -6.61 -38.08
C TRP A 153 -11.15 -7.49 -37.02
N LEU A 154 -11.35 -8.80 -37.06
CA LEU A 154 -10.71 -9.71 -36.13
C LEU A 154 -9.25 -9.92 -36.53
N PRO A 155 -8.30 -9.85 -35.57
CA PRO A 155 -6.90 -10.12 -35.87
C PRO A 155 -6.71 -11.57 -36.33
N ASP A 156 -5.70 -11.80 -37.15
CA ASP A 156 -5.30 -13.16 -37.54
C ASP A 156 -4.95 -13.97 -36.29
N LYS A 157 -5.52 -15.16 -36.15
CA LYS A 157 -5.31 -16.07 -35.00
C LYS A 157 -3.85 -16.47 -34.81
N THR A 158 -3.01 -16.26 -35.82
CA THR A 158 -1.58 -16.56 -35.82
C THR A 158 -0.71 -15.35 -35.48
N GLU A 159 -1.27 -14.15 -35.35
CA GLU A 159 -0.56 -12.94 -34.93
C GLU A 159 -0.61 -12.80 -33.40
N CYS A 160 0.36 -13.43 -32.73
CA CYS A 160 0.46 -13.33 -31.29
C CYS A 160 1.11 -12.02 -30.87
N PHE A 161 0.84 -11.63 -29.62
CA PHE A 161 1.32 -10.39 -29.01
C PHE A 161 2.42 -10.69 -27.97
N PRO A 162 3.15 -9.67 -27.46
CA PRO A 162 4.04 -9.85 -26.32
C PRO A 162 3.31 -10.59 -25.19
N HIS A 163 4.02 -11.47 -24.48
CA HIS A 163 3.49 -12.38 -23.43
C HIS A 163 2.72 -13.62 -23.94
N PHE A 164 2.28 -13.62 -25.19
CA PHE A 164 1.63 -14.74 -25.85
C PHE A 164 2.61 -15.47 -26.77
N GLY A 165 2.24 -16.68 -27.19
CA GLY A 165 2.91 -17.38 -28.25
C GLY A 165 2.00 -18.35 -28.99
N LEU A 166 2.46 -18.76 -30.17
CA LEU A 166 1.76 -19.72 -31.02
C LEU A 166 1.51 -21.04 -30.28
N TYR A 167 0.26 -21.47 -30.26
CA TYR A 167 -0.22 -22.65 -29.57
C TYR A 167 -1.07 -23.50 -30.51
N ASN A 168 -0.82 -24.81 -30.52
CA ASN A 168 -1.60 -25.75 -31.30
C ASN A 168 -2.62 -26.43 -30.40
N GLU A 169 -3.91 -26.20 -30.68
CA GLU A 169 -5.00 -26.72 -29.83
C GLU A 169 -5.14 -28.24 -29.88
N LEU A 170 -4.74 -28.88 -30.99
CA LEU A 170 -4.86 -30.33 -31.16
C LEU A 170 -3.79 -31.09 -30.38
N THR A 171 -2.54 -30.60 -30.41
CA THR A 171 -1.42 -31.22 -29.70
C THR A 171 -1.31 -30.75 -28.26
N GLY A 172 -1.92 -29.61 -27.93
CA GLY A 172 -1.86 -29.00 -26.61
C GLY A 172 -0.48 -28.42 -26.27
N GLN A 173 0.29 -28.01 -27.29
CA GLN A 173 1.68 -27.57 -27.13
C GLN A 173 1.96 -26.24 -27.85
N PHE A 174 2.89 -25.47 -27.30
CA PHE A 174 3.44 -24.30 -27.97
C PHE A 174 4.35 -24.71 -29.13
N VAL A 175 4.19 -24.03 -30.26
CA VAL A 175 5.00 -24.24 -31.47
C VAL A 175 5.96 -23.08 -31.68
N GLN A 176 7.04 -23.32 -32.44
CA GLN A 176 8.08 -22.32 -32.72
C GLN A 176 7.97 -21.74 -34.14
N ASP A 177 7.00 -22.18 -34.93
CA ASP A 177 6.79 -21.78 -36.32
C ASP A 177 5.30 -21.82 -36.69
N ARG A 178 4.97 -21.25 -37.86
CA ARG A 178 3.62 -21.22 -38.44
C ARG A 178 3.42 -22.33 -39.51
N SER A 179 3.91 -23.55 -39.27
CA SER A 179 3.84 -24.63 -40.27
C SER A 179 2.42 -25.15 -40.59
N ASP A 180 1.47 -25.12 -39.64
CA ASP A 180 0.04 -25.41 -39.84
C ASP A 180 -0.84 -24.25 -39.34
N PRO A 181 -0.97 -23.14 -40.09
CA PRO A 181 -1.64 -21.93 -39.62
C PRO A 181 -3.13 -22.13 -39.32
N THR A 182 -3.76 -23.16 -39.90
CA THR A 182 -5.20 -23.41 -39.73
C THR A 182 -5.59 -23.85 -38.32
N ARG A 183 -4.62 -24.32 -37.53
CA ARG A 183 -4.84 -24.88 -36.18
C ARG A 183 -4.08 -24.14 -35.09
N LEU A 184 -3.50 -22.99 -35.42
CA LEU A 184 -2.77 -22.18 -34.46
C LEU A 184 -3.67 -21.11 -33.86
N THR A 185 -3.55 -20.97 -32.56
CA THR A 185 -4.13 -19.90 -31.78
C THR A 185 -3.05 -19.27 -30.89
N CYS A 186 -3.33 -18.10 -30.35
CA CYS A 186 -2.41 -17.43 -29.43
C CYS A 186 -2.80 -17.71 -27.99
N ARG A 187 -1.84 -18.19 -27.20
CA ARG A 187 -2.03 -18.44 -25.76
C ARG A 187 -0.90 -17.81 -24.96
N VAL A 188 -1.21 -17.37 -23.76
CA VAL A 188 -0.22 -16.84 -22.80
C VAL A 188 0.85 -17.90 -22.54
N CYS A 189 2.13 -17.51 -22.61
CA CYS A 189 3.22 -18.44 -22.32
C CYS A 189 3.15 -18.97 -20.89
N ASP A 190 3.26 -20.29 -20.74
CA ASP A 190 3.28 -20.95 -19.44
C ASP A 190 4.56 -20.60 -18.65
N SER A 191 4.54 -20.86 -17.33
CA SER A 191 5.73 -20.72 -16.50
C SER A 191 6.88 -21.60 -16.99
N GLY A 192 8.11 -21.16 -16.77
CA GLY A 192 9.30 -21.77 -17.33
C GLY A 192 9.57 -21.40 -18.79
N SER A 193 8.68 -20.65 -19.45
CA SER A 193 8.88 -20.12 -20.80
C SER A 193 8.72 -18.60 -20.85
N TYR A 194 9.25 -17.97 -21.89
CA TYR A 194 9.11 -16.55 -22.17
C TYR A 194 8.69 -16.32 -23.62
N SER A 195 7.90 -15.28 -23.84
CA SER A 195 7.46 -14.83 -25.15
C SER A 195 8.61 -14.15 -25.88
N SER A 196 8.92 -14.63 -27.06
CA SER A 196 10.01 -14.14 -27.91
C SER A 196 9.47 -13.80 -29.29
N ARG A 197 9.97 -12.71 -29.87
CA ARG A 197 9.57 -12.27 -31.20
C ARG A 197 10.08 -13.24 -32.28
N LEU A 198 9.18 -13.68 -33.15
CA LEU A 198 9.45 -14.45 -34.36
C LEU A 198 9.13 -13.59 -35.58
N LYS A 199 10.03 -13.55 -36.56
CA LYS A 199 9.78 -12.90 -37.86
C LYS A 199 9.85 -13.98 -38.94
N ASP A 200 8.76 -14.15 -39.66
CA ASP A 200 8.61 -15.10 -40.77
C ASP A 200 8.10 -14.40 -42.03
N ASP A 201 7.87 -15.17 -43.11
CA ASP A 201 7.41 -14.63 -44.40
C ASP A 201 5.98 -14.04 -44.31
N ALA A 202 5.21 -14.42 -43.29
CA ALA A 202 3.86 -13.93 -43.00
C ALA A 202 3.86 -12.77 -41.99
N GLY A 203 5.02 -12.21 -41.64
CA GLY A 203 5.12 -11.03 -40.78
C GLY A 203 5.80 -11.27 -39.44
N VAL A 204 5.32 -10.59 -38.40
CA VAL A 204 5.89 -10.67 -37.04
C VAL A 204 4.87 -11.29 -36.10
N THR A 205 5.30 -12.29 -35.35
CA THR A 205 4.50 -12.96 -34.33
C THR A 205 5.35 -13.22 -33.08
N TYR A 206 4.80 -13.89 -32.08
CA TYR A 206 5.51 -14.28 -30.86
C TYR A 206 5.38 -15.79 -30.63
N VAL A 207 6.43 -16.37 -30.06
CA VAL A 207 6.51 -17.79 -29.70
C VAL A 207 7.07 -17.94 -28.29
N CYS A 208 6.57 -18.94 -27.57
CA CYS A 208 7.01 -19.23 -26.20
C CYS A 208 8.26 -20.10 -26.24
N LYS A 209 9.41 -19.56 -25.82
CA LYS A 209 10.66 -20.31 -25.71
C LYS A 209 10.89 -20.73 -24.27
N PRO A 210 11.33 -21.98 -24.02
CA PRO A 210 11.70 -22.40 -22.68
C PRO A 210 12.90 -21.59 -22.18
N CYS A 211 12.95 -21.33 -20.88
CA CYS A 211 14.12 -20.71 -20.26
C CYS A 211 15.34 -21.59 -20.45
N ALA A 212 16.45 -20.98 -20.86
CA ALA A 212 17.75 -21.66 -20.98
C ALA A 212 18.30 -22.03 -19.59
N PRO A 213 19.26 -22.97 -19.50
CA PRO A 213 19.88 -23.34 -18.24
C PRO A 213 20.56 -22.10 -17.63
N GLY A 214 20.57 -22.05 -16.30
CA GLY A 214 21.01 -20.91 -15.53
C GLY A 214 19.94 -19.84 -15.35
N SER A 215 18.76 -19.98 -15.96
CA SER A 215 17.62 -19.08 -15.75
C SER A 215 16.37 -19.85 -15.39
N ALA A 216 15.45 -19.19 -14.70
CA ALA A 216 14.14 -19.73 -14.38
C ALA A 216 13.07 -18.65 -14.54
N GLN A 217 11.81 -19.08 -14.68
CA GLN A 217 10.70 -18.17 -14.76
C GLN A 217 9.47 -18.70 -14.02
N PRO A 218 9.17 -18.18 -12.81
CA PRO A 218 8.12 -18.74 -11.98
C PRO A 218 6.70 -18.37 -12.45
N SER A 219 6.53 -17.20 -13.06
CA SER A 219 5.23 -16.77 -13.59
C SER A 219 5.13 -17.00 -15.09
N GLY A 220 3.95 -17.38 -15.57
CA GLY A 220 3.64 -17.30 -17.00
C GLY A 220 3.65 -15.85 -17.49
N ALA A 221 3.40 -15.65 -18.79
CA ALA A 221 3.37 -14.33 -19.43
C ALA A 221 4.69 -13.55 -19.32
N ALA A 222 5.85 -14.21 -19.28
CA ALA A 222 7.13 -13.50 -19.23
C ALA A 222 7.61 -13.04 -20.61
N LEU A 223 8.33 -11.92 -20.65
CA LEU A 223 9.08 -11.47 -21.85
C LEU A 223 10.55 -11.88 -21.82
N LYS A 224 11.06 -12.26 -20.65
CA LYS A 224 12.43 -12.72 -20.44
C LYS A 224 12.47 -13.68 -19.26
N CYS A 225 13.41 -14.61 -19.28
CA CYS A 225 13.71 -15.43 -18.11
C CYS A 225 14.64 -14.70 -17.15
N GLU A 226 14.47 -14.94 -15.86
CA GLU A 226 15.34 -14.36 -14.85
C GLU A 226 16.55 -15.27 -14.62
N PRO A 227 17.78 -14.73 -14.65
CA PRO A 227 18.97 -15.52 -14.32
C PRO A 227 18.91 -15.94 -12.85
N CYS A 228 19.32 -17.17 -12.57
CA CYS A 228 19.36 -17.68 -11.20
C CYS A 228 20.24 -16.78 -10.31
N PRO A 229 19.76 -16.38 -9.12
CA PRO A 229 20.53 -15.55 -8.22
C PRO A 229 21.74 -16.32 -7.67
N THR A 230 22.67 -15.58 -7.06
CA THR A 230 23.79 -16.17 -6.32
C THR A 230 23.27 -17.12 -5.23
N GLY A 231 23.96 -18.23 -5.02
CA GLY A 231 23.54 -19.33 -4.17
C GLY A 231 22.57 -20.31 -4.84
N GLU A 232 22.12 -20.03 -6.05
CA GLU A 232 21.21 -20.90 -6.80
C GLU A 232 21.73 -21.19 -8.21
N TYR A 233 21.27 -22.29 -8.79
CA TYR A 233 21.65 -22.76 -10.12
C TYR A 233 20.46 -23.41 -10.83
N GLN A 234 20.55 -23.56 -12.14
CA GLN A 234 19.59 -24.37 -12.89
C GLN A 234 20.25 -25.06 -14.08
N ASP A 235 20.15 -26.38 -14.14
CA ASP A 235 20.74 -27.24 -15.16
C ASP A 235 19.73 -27.64 -16.27
N LYS A 236 18.43 -27.41 -16.06
CA LYS A 236 17.37 -27.82 -16.99
C LYS A 236 16.71 -26.65 -17.72
N ASN A 237 16.38 -26.89 -18.99
CA ASN A 237 15.53 -25.99 -19.78
C ASN A 237 14.11 -25.94 -19.22
N GLY A 238 13.43 -24.81 -19.40
CA GLY A 238 12.01 -24.68 -19.11
C GLY A 238 11.69 -24.63 -17.62
N SER A 239 12.66 -24.27 -16.78
CA SER A 239 12.52 -24.39 -15.33
C SER A 239 11.73 -23.23 -14.73
N THR A 240 10.84 -23.53 -13.78
CA THR A 240 10.02 -22.54 -13.08
C THR A 240 10.70 -21.96 -11.84
N SER A 241 11.73 -22.63 -11.33
CA SER A 241 12.51 -22.18 -10.17
C SER A 241 13.98 -22.54 -10.33
N CYS A 242 14.85 -21.82 -9.61
CA CYS A 242 16.26 -22.16 -9.47
C CYS A 242 16.45 -23.11 -8.28
N LYS A 243 17.41 -24.03 -8.41
CA LYS A 243 17.80 -24.98 -7.36
C LYS A 243 18.82 -24.31 -6.45
N ARG A 244 18.69 -24.48 -5.14
CA ARG A 244 19.71 -24.01 -4.18
C ARG A 244 20.95 -24.88 -4.23
N CYS A 245 22.12 -24.27 -4.06
CA CYS A 245 23.36 -25.01 -3.84
C CYS A 245 23.22 -25.93 -2.62
N GLY A 246 23.65 -27.18 -2.78
CA GLY A 246 23.69 -28.15 -1.69
C GLY A 246 24.66 -27.74 -0.59
N GLN A 247 24.58 -28.39 0.57
CA GLN A 247 25.54 -28.18 1.64
C GLN A 247 26.97 -28.52 1.14
N GLY A 248 27.93 -27.67 1.49
CA GLY A 248 29.31 -27.78 1.01
C GLY A 248 29.54 -27.20 -0.39
N LYS A 249 28.53 -26.57 -0.99
CA LYS A 249 28.61 -25.91 -2.30
C LYS A 249 28.13 -24.46 -2.22
N TYR A 250 28.72 -23.61 -3.04
CA TYR A 250 28.34 -22.20 -3.15
C TYR A 250 28.24 -21.76 -4.61
N GLN A 251 27.60 -20.61 -4.85
CA GLN A 251 27.60 -19.98 -6.17
C GLN A 251 27.60 -18.45 -6.05
N ASP A 252 28.67 -17.82 -6.50
CA ASP A 252 28.94 -16.38 -6.39
C ASP A 252 28.54 -15.60 -7.66
N ALA A 253 28.27 -16.28 -8.77
CA ALA A 253 27.82 -15.66 -10.02
C ALA A 253 26.34 -15.96 -10.31
N LYS A 254 25.67 -14.99 -10.93
CA LYS A 254 24.29 -15.17 -11.42
C LYS A 254 24.28 -16.01 -12.70
N GLY A 255 23.15 -16.64 -12.98
CA GLY A 255 22.93 -17.28 -14.28
C GLY A 255 23.63 -18.63 -14.44
N GLN A 256 23.99 -19.30 -13.35
CA GLN A 256 24.88 -20.47 -13.40
C GLN A 256 24.11 -21.78 -13.48
N THR A 257 24.71 -22.77 -14.15
CA THR A 257 24.09 -24.09 -14.37
C THR A 257 24.49 -25.13 -13.33
N GLN A 258 25.49 -24.83 -12.49
CA GLN A 258 25.99 -25.70 -11.43
C GLN A 258 26.56 -24.85 -10.28
N CYS A 259 26.73 -25.44 -9.10
CA CYS A 259 27.40 -24.81 -7.95
C CYS A 259 28.87 -25.22 -7.86
N LYS A 260 29.70 -24.33 -7.30
CA LYS A 260 31.11 -24.58 -6.99
C LYS A 260 31.22 -25.34 -5.66
N GLU A 261 32.19 -26.24 -5.54
CA GLU A 261 32.50 -26.93 -4.28
C GLU A 261 33.27 -26.01 -3.32
N CYS A 262 33.05 -26.14 -2.01
CA CYS A 262 33.85 -25.46 -1.00
C CYS A 262 35.30 -25.99 -0.96
N PRO A 263 36.31 -25.12 -0.77
CA PRO A 263 37.70 -25.53 -0.73
C PRO A 263 38.10 -26.24 0.59
N ALA A 264 39.13 -27.09 0.56
CA ALA A 264 39.87 -27.56 1.74
C ALA A 264 39.04 -28.11 2.92
N ALA A 265 38.25 -29.17 2.69
CA ALA A 265 37.44 -29.88 3.70
C ALA A 265 36.48 -28.96 4.52
N THR A 266 36.12 -27.82 3.96
CA THR A 266 35.10 -26.92 4.52
C THR A 266 33.71 -27.27 3.99
N THR A 267 32.70 -26.87 4.74
CA THR A 267 31.30 -27.01 4.38
C THR A 267 30.55 -25.70 4.59
N THR A 268 29.31 -25.61 4.10
CA THR A 268 28.45 -24.45 4.32
C THR A 268 27.51 -24.71 5.49
N LEU A 269 27.04 -23.64 6.14
CA LEU A 269 26.07 -23.73 7.25
C LEU A 269 24.72 -24.32 6.79
N GLY A 270 24.35 -24.06 5.54
CA GLY A 270 23.10 -24.50 4.96
C GLY A 270 23.09 -24.47 3.44
N LEU A 271 21.90 -24.66 2.88
CA LEU A 271 21.65 -24.62 1.45
C LEU A 271 21.71 -23.18 0.92
N GLY A 272 22.15 -23.03 -0.32
CA GLY A 272 22.05 -21.77 -1.05
C GLY A 272 23.15 -20.75 -0.75
N SER A 273 24.35 -21.22 -0.42
CA SER A 273 25.47 -20.34 -0.09
C SER A 273 25.91 -19.50 -1.30
N ALA A 274 26.01 -18.18 -1.10
CA ALA A 274 26.25 -17.22 -2.19
C ALA A 274 27.72 -16.82 -2.33
N SER A 275 28.60 -17.29 -1.46
CA SER A 275 29.99 -16.84 -1.38
C SER A 275 30.92 -17.92 -0.86
N VAL A 276 32.16 -17.92 -1.33
CA VAL A 276 33.22 -18.79 -0.81
C VAL A 276 33.52 -18.52 0.67
N PHE A 277 33.30 -17.30 1.15
CA PHE A 277 33.53 -16.92 2.54
C PHE A 277 32.51 -17.52 3.52
N GLU A 278 31.44 -18.12 3.02
CA GLU A 278 30.48 -18.87 3.83
C GLU A 278 30.87 -20.36 3.98
N CYS A 279 31.96 -20.78 3.34
CA CYS A 279 32.58 -22.09 3.55
C CYS A 279 33.45 -22.05 4.82
N GLY A 280 33.06 -22.82 5.84
CA GLY A 280 33.76 -22.91 7.13
C GLY A 280 34.09 -24.36 7.51
N CYS A 281 34.97 -24.55 8.48
CA CYS A 281 35.29 -25.90 8.95
C CYS A 281 34.06 -26.61 9.53
N GLU A 282 33.96 -27.91 9.24
CA GLU A 282 32.94 -28.78 9.82
C GLU A 282 33.02 -28.81 11.36
N PRO A 283 31.91 -29.07 12.07
CA PRO A 283 31.91 -29.20 13.53
C PRO A 283 32.97 -30.20 14.01
N GLY A 284 33.72 -29.83 15.05
CA GLY A 284 34.84 -30.61 15.57
C GLY A 284 36.18 -30.35 14.87
N ARG A 285 36.23 -29.44 13.89
CA ARG A 285 37.48 -28.93 13.29
C ARG A 285 37.62 -27.41 13.50
N ILE A 286 38.85 -26.92 13.57
CA ILE A 286 39.19 -25.50 13.70
C ILE A 286 40.11 -25.06 12.56
N ASN A 287 39.80 -23.89 11.99
CA ASN A 287 40.65 -23.26 10.98
C ASN A 287 41.88 -22.63 11.66
N ILE A 288 43.07 -23.07 11.25
CA ILE A 288 44.37 -22.55 11.74
C ILE A 288 45.08 -21.64 10.72
N ALA A 289 44.54 -21.52 9.50
CA ALA A 289 45.09 -20.63 8.49
C ALA A 289 44.83 -19.15 8.84
N ASN A 290 45.72 -18.26 8.37
CA ASN A 290 45.52 -16.82 8.45
C ASN A 290 44.34 -16.37 7.57
N GLU A 291 43.73 -15.21 7.87
CA GLU A 291 42.54 -14.68 7.18
C GLU A 291 42.69 -14.54 5.65
N THR A 292 43.93 -14.49 5.14
CA THR A 292 44.24 -14.34 3.70
C THR A 292 44.41 -15.65 2.95
N ASP A 293 44.52 -16.77 3.66
CA ASP A 293 44.85 -18.07 3.08
C ASP A 293 43.61 -18.99 3.02
N LEU A 294 43.70 -20.02 2.18
CA LEU A 294 42.67 -21.06 2.11
C LEU A 294 42.52 -21.73 3.49
N PRO A 295 41.29 -22.02 3.94
CA PRO A 295 41.04 -22.55 5.27
C PRO A 295 41.75 -23.88 5.49
N GLU A 296 42.54 -23.98 6.55
CA GLU A 296 43.23 -25.21 6.96
C GLU A 296 42.53 -25.80 8.19
N CYS A 297 41.66 -26.78 7.95
CA CYS A 297 40.80 -27.36 8.99
C CYS A 297 41.46 -28.54 9.72
N THR A 298 41.96 -28.29 10.94
CA THR A 298 42.52 -29.31 11.83
C THR A 298 41.48 -29.86 12.81
N PRO A 299 41.54 -31.14 13.22
CA PRO A 299 40.63 -31.69 14.23
C PRO A 299 40.88 -31.05 15.60
N CYS A 300 39.80 -30.75 16.33
CA CYS A 300 39.92 -30.18 17.67
C CYS A 300 40.36 -31.24 18.69
N GLY A 301 41.33 -30.87 19.53
CA GLY A 301 41.86 -31.72 20.60
C GLY A 301 40.88 -31.93 21.76
N GLU A 302 41.18 -32.90 22.63
CA GLU A 302 40.38 -33.19 23.81
C GLU A 302 40.28 -31.96 24.73
N GLY A 303 39.07 -31.63 25.16
CA GLY A 303 38.80 -30.49 26.04
C GLY A 303 38.45 -29.18 25.32
N LEU A 304 38.45 -29.14 23.99
CA LEU A 304 37.90 -28.03 23.18
C LEU A 304 36.54 -28.40 22.57
N SER A 305 35.63 -27.43 22.52
CA SER A 305 34.37 -27.49 21.78
C SER A 305 34.48 -26.55 20.58
N CYS A 306 34.43 -27.10 19.37
CA CYS A 306 34.54 -26.35 18.12
C CYS A 306 33.25 -26.47 17.31
N PRO A 307 32.35 -25.49 17.39
CA PRO A 307 31.19 -25.38 16.51
C PRO A 307 31.56 -25.13 15.04
N PHE A 308 30.56 -25.13 14.16
CA PHE A 308 30.74 -24.81 12.74
C PHE A 308 31.49 -23.47 12.54
N SER A 309 32.43 -23.44 11.60
CA SER A 309 33.23 -22.25 11.26
C SER A 309 34.10 -21.69 12.41
N SER A 310 34.55 -22.56 13.32
CA SER A 310 35.52 -22.18 14.35
C SER A 310 36.87 -21.81 13.73
N SER A 311 37.47 -20.69 14.13
CA SER A 311 38.83 -20.28 13.76
C SER A 311 39.69 -20.00 14.99
N LEU A 312 41.01 -20.10 14.83
CA LEU A 312 41.98 -19.78 15.89
C LEU A 312 41.79 -18.36 16.44
N GLU A 313 41.39 -17.43 15.58
CA GLU A 313 41.12 -16.04 15.94
C GLU A 313 39.85 -15.90 16.79
N THR A 314 38.75 -16.57 16.42
CA THR A 314 37.51 -16.58 17.23
C THR A 314 37.73 -17.21 18.61
N LEU A 315 38.65 -18.17 18.73
CA LEU A 315 39.05 -18.76 20.01
C LEU A 315 39.84 -17.77 20.88
N LYS A 316 40.72 -16.95 20.28
CA LYS A 316 41.49 -15.93 21.02
C LYS A 316 40.64 -14.73 21.44
N LEU A 317 39.73 -14.28 20.58
CA LEU A 317 38.85 -13.13 20.83
C LEU A 317 37.68 -13.47 21.75
N GLY A 318 37.31 -14.75 21.84
CA GLY A 318 36.13 -15.16 22.62
C GLY A 318 34.84 -14.61 22.04
N THR A 319 34.79 -14.41 20.72
CA THR A 319 33.61 -13.99 19.98
C THR A 319 33.61 -14.67 18.62
N ALA A 320 32.43 -15.07 18.13
CA ALA A 320 32.25 -15.58 16.79
C ALA A 320 31.36 -14.63 15.98
N PRO A 321 31.71 -14.29 14.72
CA PRO A 321 30.94 -13.36 13.91
C PRO A 321 29.51 -13.85 13.59
N LEU A 322 29.26 -15.16 13.71
CA LEU A 322 27.96 -15.80 13.50
C LEU A 322 27.11 -15.91 14.79
N GLY A 323 27.62 -15.44 15.94
CA GLY A 323 26.94 -15.46 17.25
C GLY A 323 27.53 -16.46 18.25
N GLU A 324 27.15 -16.34 19.53
CA GLU A 324 27.73 -17.11 20.66
C GLU A 324 27.64 -18.63 20.50
N GLN A 325 26.60 -19.13 19.82
CA GLN A 325 26.40 -20.56 19.55
C GLN A 325 27.46 -21.16 18.60
N TYR A 326 28.20 -20.32 17.88
CA TYR A 326 29.32 -20.72 17.00
C TYR A 326 30.69 -20.46 17.63
N GLN A 327 30.71 -20.01 18.90
CA GLN A 327 31.94 -19.68 19.58
C GLN A 327 32.69 -20.95 20.02
N PRO A 328 33.96 -21.12 19.65
CA PRO A 328 34.78 -22.19 20.19
C PRO A 328 35.06 -21.93 21.68
N ALA A 329 34.92 -22.96 22.50
CA ALA A 329 35.02 -22.85 23.96
C ALA A 329 35.75 -24.04 24.59
N LEU A 330 36.45 -23.80 25.70
CA LEU A 330 37.02 -24.87 26.51
C LEU A 330 35.93 -25.59 27.30
N ARG A 331 36.03 -26.92 27.36
CA ARG A 331 35.17 -27.76 28.20
C ARG A 331 35.58 -27.61 29.67
N ARG A 332 34.62 -27.80 30.58
CA ARG A 332 34.87 -27.75 32.02
C ARG A 332 36.00 -28.72 32.42
N GLY A 333 36.91 -28.26 33.28
CA GLY A 333 38.05 -29.05 33.77
C GLY A 333 39.30 -29.02 32.86
N PHE A 334 39.32 -28.15 31.85
CA PHE A 334 40.45 -27.95 30.95
C PHE A 334 40.86 -26.47 30.86
N TYR A 335 42.14 -26.20 30.61
CA TYR A 335 42.67 -24.84 30.40
C TYR A 335 43.68 -24.81 29.24
N CYS A 336 43.89 -23.65 28.61
CA CYS A 336 44.92 -23.42 27.59
C CYS A 336 45.62 -22.07 27.81
N THR A 337 46.74 -21.83 27.12
CA THR A 337 47.51 -20.56 27.20
C THR A 337 47.37 -19.76 25.90
N MET A 338 47.53 -18.42 25.98
CA MET A 338 47.43 -17.54 24.80
C MET A 338 48.53 -17.79 23.77
N ASP A 339 49.70 -18.25 24.22
CA ASP A 339 50.84 -18.56 23.36
C ASP A 339 50.66 -19.90 22.62
N SER A 340 49.76 -20.77 23.08
CA SER A 340 49.49 -22.08 22.49
C SER A 340 48.02 -22.50 22.74
N PRO A 341 47.05 -21.84 22.08
CA PRO A 341 45.62 -22.02 22.37
C PRO A 341 45.05 -23.38 21.94
N LEU A 342 45.76 -24.11 21.07
CA LEU A 342 45.41 -25.48 20.66
C LEU A 342 45.97 -26.55 21.61
N VAL A 343 46.85 -26.18 22.54
CA VAL A 343 47.40 -27.09 23.55
C VAL A 343 46.53 -27.00 24.80
N VAL A 344 45.71 -28.02 25.01
CA VAL A 344 44.76 -28.09 26.11
C VAL A 344 45.33 -28.96 27.24
N PHE A 345 45.31 -28.43 28.46
CA PHE A 345 45.74 -29.11 29.67
C PHE A 345 44.54 -29.49 30.53
N LYS A 346 44.57 -30.69 31.14
CA LYS A 346 43.53 -31.16 32.06
C LYS A 346 43.84 -30.71 33.49
N CYS A 347 42.86 -30.10 34.17
CA CYS A 347 43.01 -29.72 35.58
C CYS A 347 42.99 -30.97 36.48
N VAL A 348 43.94 -31.07 37.41
CA VAL A 348 44.05 -32.17 38.40
C VAL A 348 43.57 -31.67 39.76
N GLU A 349 42.66 -32.42 40.40
CA GLU A 349 41.83 -32.01 41.55
C GLU A 349 42.57 -31.60 42.84
N ASP A 350 43.87 -31.92 42.99
CA ASP A 350 44.62 -31.75 44.25
C ASP A 350 45.67 -30.61 44.25
N SER A 351 45.61 -29.67 43.32
CA SER A 351 46.57 -28.55 43.26
C SER A 351 45.92 -27.20 43.52
N TRP A 352 46.65 -26.28 44.16
CA TRP A 352 46.21 -24.89 44.40
C TRP A 352 45.77 -24.17 43.11
N LEU A 353 46.30 -24.58 41.95
CA LEU A 353 45.86 -24.13 40.62
C LEU A 353 44.39 -24.45 40.31
N PHE A 354 43.86 -25.57 40.82
CA PHE A 354 42.49 -26.01 40.56
C PHE A 354 41.46 -25.00 41.11
N LYS A 355 41.73 -24.43 42.29
CA LYS A 355 40.87 -23.43 42.93
C LYS A 355 40.93 -22.05 42.30
N THR A 356 42.00 -21.72 41.57
CA THR A 356 42.21 -20.36 41.02
C THR A 356 41.89 -20.26 39.52
N LEU A 357 42.05 -21.34 38.74
CA LEU A 357 41.86 -21.30 37.28
C LEU A 357 40.70 -22.17 36.76
N CYS A 358 40.27 -23.22 37.48
CA CYS A 358 39.35 -24.22 36.91
C CYS A 358 37.94 -24.21 37.53
N CYS A 359 37.65 -23.31 38.49
CA CYS A 359 36.35 -23.18 39.16
C CYS A 359 35.70 -21.81 38.86
N HIS A 360 35.07 -21.63 37.70
CA HIS A 360 33.98 -20.66 37.59
C HIS A 360 32.91 -21.15 36.62
N GLU A 361 31.68 -21.26 37.12
CA GLU A 361 30.50 -21.60 36.34
C GLU A 361 30.05 -20.40 35.52
N THR A 362 30.03 -20.58 34.20
CA THR A 362 29.14 -19.90 33.23
C THR A 362 28.91 -18.40 33.43
N MET A 363 29.80 -17.58 32.87
CA MET A 363 29.46 -16.30 32.26
C MET A 363 30.34 -16.09 31.03
N ALA A 364 29.77 -16.28 29.85
CA ALA A 364 30.24 -15.56 28.67
C ALA A 364 29.74 -14.12 28.84
N ILE A 365 30.64 -13.21 29.26
CA ILE A 365 30.51 -11.75 29.23
C ILE A 365 31.87 -11.25 28.68
N PRO A 366 31.90 -10.21 27.82
CA PRO A 366 32.84 -10.16 26.70
C PRO A 366 34.24 -9.76 27.13
N GLY A 367 35.22 -10.43 26.53
CA GLY A 367 36.63 -10.11 26.65
C GLY A 367 37.34 -10.97 27.70
N SER A 368 38.29 -11.75 27.20
CA SER A 368 39.37 -12.46 27.91
C SER A 368 39.09 -13.91 28.36
N VAL A 369 39.82 -14.83 27.71
CA VAL A 369 40.55 -15.90 28.40
C VAL A 369 41.15 -15.31 29.67
N LEU A 370 40.90 -15.90 30.85
CA LEU A 370 41.35 -15.39 32.15
C LEU A 370 42.86 -15.07 32.14
N VAL A 371 43.20 -13.79 32.01
CA VAL A 371 44.55 -13.26 32.17
C VAL A 371 44.61 -12.54 33.51
N ALA A 372 45.46 -13.04 34.40
CA ALA A 372 45.90 -12.28 35.57
C ALA A 372 46.86 -11.18 35.12
N ASN A 373 46.35 -10.00 34.78
CA ASN A 373 46.89 -8.71 35.21
C ASN A 373 46.13 -7.52 34.58
N ASP A 374 45.94 -6.52 35.44
CA ASP A 374 45.58 -5.13 35.21
C ASP A 374 44.12 -4.71 34.94
N LEU A 375 43.62 -3.94 35.92
CA LEU A 375 42.40 -3.15 35.96
C LEU A 375 42.60 -1.84 35.15
N ARG A 376 41.76 -1.57 34.14
CA ARG A 376 41.10 -0.26 33.90
C ARG A 376 40.32 -0.18 32.57
N ARG A 377 39.18 0.53 32.67
CA ARG A 377 38.37 1.24 31.64
C ARG A 377 37.28 0.46 30.88
N MET A 378 36.05 0.79 31.27
CA MET A 378 34.86 0.83 30.41
C MET A 378 35.02 1.88 29.29
N SER A 379 34.54 1.58 28.08
CA SER A 379 34.04 2.58 27.15
C SER A 379 33.02 1.98 26.17
N TYR A 380 31.93 2.72 25.99
CA TYR A 380 30.83 2.55 25.05
C TYR A 380 31.27 2.75 23.58
N ARG A 381 30.67 2.03 22.61
CA ARG A 381 30.13 2.62 21.37
C ARG A 381 29.27 1.66 20.54
N ASN A 382 28.22 2.25 19.97
CA ASN A 382 27.27 1.74 18.98
C ASN A 382 27.95 1.37 17.65
N ASP A 383 27.36 0.45 16.89
CA ASP A 383 26.89 0.79 15.53
C ASP A 383 25.81 -0.15 15.00
N MET A 384 24.89 0.45 14.25
CA MET A 384 23.85 -0.20 13.45
C MET A 384 24.47 -0.73 12.16
N ASP A 385 24.00 -1.87 11.65
CA ASP A 385 23.78 -1.99 10.20
C ASP A 385 22.80 -3.10 9.81
N GLY A 386 21.95 -2.74 8.84
CA GLY A 386 20.76 -3.49 8.47
C GLY A 386 20.97 -4.62 7.46
N LYS A 387 20.05 -5.59 7.46
CA LYS A 387 19.86 -6.56 6.37
C LYS A 387 18.37 -6.82 6.09
N ARG A 388 18.07 -6.88 4.79
CA ARG A 388 16.74 -6.99 4.16
C ARG A 388 16.10 -8.36 4.43
N MET A 389 14.81 -8.34 4.79
CA MET A 389 13.95 -9.52 4.99
C MET A 389 13.40 -10.06 3.67
N HIS A 390 13.58 -11.36 3.42
CA HIS A 390 12.91 -12.13 2.36
C HIS A 390 11.59 -12.74 2.88
N SER A 391 10.54 -12.65 2.05
CA SER A 391 9.39 -13.58 1.88
C SER A 391 8.75 -14.21 3.13
N LEU A 392 7.72 -13.55 3.68
CA LEU A 392 6.90 -13.99 4.84
C LEU A 392 5.55 -14.63 4.46
N ARG A 393 5.41 -15.31 3.32
CA ARG A 393 4.12 -15.91 2.91
C ARG A 393 3.69 -17.19 3.65
N PRO A 394 4.55 -18.11 4.12
CA PRO A 394 4.09 -19.31 4.83
C PRO A 394 3.84 -19.07 6.33
N LEU A 395 4.45 -18.02 6.91
CA LEU A 395 4.34 -17.73 8.34
C LEU A 395 2.97 -17.16 8.73
N TYR A 396 2.27 -16.44 7.85
CA TYR A 396 0.98 -15.81 8.16
C TYR A 396 -0.14 -16.79 8.55
N LYS A 397 -0.28 -17.93 7.86
CA LYS A 397 -1.33 -18.93 8.17
C LYS A 397 -1.04 -19.71 9.46
N LEU A 398 0.24 -19.91 9.81
CA LEU A 398 0.62 -20.53 11.08
C LEU A 398 0.51 -19.52 12.23
N PHE A 399 0.99 -18.29 12.04
CA PHE A 399 1.11 -17.28 13.09
C PHE A 399 -0.24 -16.70 13.52
N VAL A 400 -1.20 -16.46 12.62
CA VAL A 400 -2.53 -15.94 12.99
C VAL A 400 -3.36 -17.00 13.72
N VAL A 401 -3.25 -18.27 13.30
CA VAL A 401 -4.01 -19.39 13.91
C VAL A 401 -3.40 -19.79 15.26
N GLU A 402 -2.07 -19.86 15.37
CA GLU A 402 -1.39 -20.15 16.65
C GLU A 402 -1.45 -18.96 17.63
N SER A 403 -1.47 -17.71 17.15
CA SER A 403 -1.66 -16.54 18.03
C SER A 403 -3.10 -16.41 18.53
N CYS A 404 -4.12 -16.72 17.72
CA CYS A 404 -5.50 -16.76 18.21
C CYS A 404 -5.73 -17.88 19.23
N ALA A 405 -5.09 -19.06 19.06
CA ALA A 405 -5.14 -20.14 20.05
C ALA A 405 -4.40 -19.75 21.35
N ALA A 406 -3.20 -19.18 21.26
CA ALA A 406 -2.44 -18.72 22.43
C ALA A 406 -3.12 -17.54 23.17
N ILE A 407 -3.82 -16.65 22.46
CA ILE A 407 -4.57 -15.53 23.06
C ILE A 407 -5.84 -16.06 23.76
N TRP A 408 -6.54 -17.07 23.21
CA TRP A 408 -7.69 -17.67 23.90
C TRP A 408 -7.28 -18.52 25.10
N ASP A 409 -6.17 -19.25 25.01
CA ASP A 409 -5.65 -20.09 26.11
C ASP A 409 -5.00 -19.27 27.24
N CYS A 410 -4.49 -18.06 26.96
CA CYS A 410 -3.94 -17.16 27.99
C CYS A 410 -4.96 -16.20 28.63
N TYR A 411 -6.14 -15.97 28.05
CA TYR A 411 -7.12 -15.02 28.61
C TYR A 411 -8.03 -15.62 29.69
N ILE A 412 -8.18 -16.95 29.75
CA ILE A 412 -9.05 -17.64 30.71
C ILE A 412 -8.41 -17.98 32.08
N PRO A 413 -7.08 -18.17 32.27
CA PRO A 413 -6.56 -18.56 33.58
C PRO A 413 -6.49 -17.44 34.63
N LEU A 414 -6.91 -16.20 34.34
CA LEU A 414 -7.02 -15.14 35.36
C LEU A 414 -8.23 -15.32 36.31
N LEU A 415 -9.05 -16.36 36.10
CA LEU A 415 -10.09 -16.81 37.03
C LEU A 415 -9.66 -18.00 37.89
N VAL A 416 -8.46 -17.98 38.48
CA VAL A 416 -8.10 -18.96 39.53
C VAL A 416 -8.55 -18.45 40.89
N LYS A 417 -9.64 -19.05 41.36
CA LYS A 417 -10.17 -18.94 42.73
C LYS A 417 -9.14 -19.47 43.71
N LYS A 418 -8.41 -18.60 44.41
CA LYS A 418 -7.68 -18.97 45.63
C LYS A 418 -8.13 -18.08 46.79
N ASN A 419 -8.94 -18.67 47.66
CA ASN A 419 -9.33 -18.17 48.98
C ASN A 419 -10.09 -16.82 49.03
N GLY A 420 -11.21 -16.71 48.32
CA GLY A 420 -12.28 -15.78 48.71
C GLY A 420 -12.06 -14.28 48.46
N ALA A 421 -10.94 -13.87 47.86
CA ALA A 421 -10.74 -12.49 47.40
C ALA A 421 -10.10 -12.49 46.00
N VAL A 422 -10.75 -11.85 45.03
CA VAL A 422 -10.15 -11.58 43.71
C VAL A 422 -9.12 -10.48 43.92
N SER A 423 -7.83 -10.84 43.84
CA SER A 423 -6.74 -9.86 43.84
C SER A 423 -6.18 -9.75 42.41
N PHE A 424 -6.31 -8.56 41.83
CA PHE A 424 -5.57 -8.19 40.61
C PHE A 424 -4.13 -7.89 41.04
N SER A 425 -3.18 -8.75 40.66
CA SER A 425 -1.76 -8.49 40.94
C SER A 425 -1.28 -7.30 40.12
N THR A 426 -0.93 -6.22 40.83
CA THR A 426 0.01 -5.12 40.49
C THR A 426 -0.05 -4.55 39.07
N GLY A 427 -0.38 -3.26 38.94
CA GLY A 427 -0.41 -2.48 37.70
C GLY A 427 0.94 -2.28 37.01
N GLN A 428 1.64 -3.36 36.68
CA GLN A 428 2.82 -3.38 35.83
C GLN A 428 2.46 -3.96 34.46
N VAL A 429 2.92 -3.29 33.39
CA VAL A 429 2.77 -3.76 32.02
C VAL A 429 3.63 -5.01 31.80
N THR A 430 3.04 -6.12 31.40
CA THR A 430 3.74 -7.40 31.12
C THR A 430 4.31 -7.45 29.69
N ASN A 431 5.34 -8.27 29.45
CA ASN A 431 5.94 -8.49 28.12
C ASN A 431 4.92 -8.90 27.04
N SER A 432 3.83 -9.56 27.42
CA SER A 432 2.72 -9.91 26.52
C SER A 432 2.04 -8.69 25.90
N GLN A 433 2.01 -7.54 26.58
CA GLN A 433 1.35 -6.34 26.09
C GLN A 433 2.21 -5.55 25.11
N ILE A 434 3.52 -5.50 25.39
CA ILE A 434 4.52 -5.00 24.44
C ILE A 434 4.43 -5.82 23.14
N THR A 435 4.14 -7.12 23.25
CA THR A 435 3.95 -8.01 22.11
C THR A 435 2.68 -7.67 21.32
N VAL A 436 1.54 -7.37 21.97
CA VAL A 436 0.32 -6.90 21.29
C VAL A 436 0.56 -5.60 20.53
N LEU A 437 1.32 -4.65 21.10
CA LEU A 437 1.67 -3.40 20.43
C LEU A 437 2.61 -3.60 19.23
N ALA A 438 3.55 -4.54 19.34
CA ALA A 438 4.40 -4.94 18.23
C ALA A 438 3.62 -5.67 17.13
N LEU A 439 2.62 -6.49 17.50
CA LEU A 439 1.73 -7.17 16.56
C LEU A 439 0.81 -6.19 15.84
N ASP A 440 0.28 -5.19 16.53
CA ASP A 440 -0.50 -4.09 15.94
C ASP A 440 0.35 -3.31 14.91
N PHE A 441 1.59 -2.95 15.26
CA PHE A 441 2.54 -2.32 14.34
C PHE A 441 2.80 -3.17 13.08
N CYS A 442 3.09 -4.46 13.29
CA CYS A 442 3.34 -5.40 12.20
C CYS A 442 2.09 -5.60 11.34
N GLY A 443 0.90 -5.72 11.94
CA GLY A 443 -0.37 -5.88 11.25
C GLY A 443 -0.71 -4.69 10.35
N GLU A 444 -0.50 -3.47 10.82
CA GLU A 444 -0.74 -2.25 10.03
C GLU A 444 0.25 -2.11 8.85
N ASN A 445 1.54 -2.38 9.07
CA ASN A 445 2.56 -2.26 8.03
C ASN A 445 2.49 -3.39 7.01
N VAL A 446 2.19 -4.62 7.44
CA VAL A 446 1.98 -5.78 6.57
C VAL A 446 0.67 -5.66 5.79
N GLY A 447 -0.39 -5.18 6.45
CA GLY A 447 -1.66 -4.81 5.81
C GLY A 447 -1.43 -3.79 4.71
N GLY A 448 -0.70 -2.70 4.98
CA GLY A 448 -0.29 -1.71 3.99
C GLY A 448 0.52 -2.31 2.83
N TYR A 449 1.44 -3.24 3.11
CA TYR A 449 2.23 -3.93 2.08
C TYR A 449 1.36 -4.78 1.14
N TYR A 450 0.42 -5.56 1.67
CA TYR A 450 -0.50 -6.37 0.86
C TYR A 450 -1.56 -5.53 0.15
N PHE A 451 -1.98 -4.42 0.76
CA PHE A 451 -2.89 -3.45 0.15
C PHE A 451 -2.27 -2.76 -1.07
N MET A 452 -0.95 -2.57 -1.05
CA MET A 452 -0.19 -1.92 -2.14
C MET A 452 0.41 -2.91 -3.14
N ASN A 453 0.28 -4.22 -2.91
CA ASN A 453 0.67 -5.28 -3.84
C ASN A 453 -0.45 -6.34 -4.00
N PRO A 454 -1.68 -5.96 -4.40
CA PRO A 454 -2.65 -6.96 -4.82
C PRO A 454 -2.15 -7.66 -6.09
N LYS A 455 -2.54 -8.93 -6.28
CA LYS A 455 -2.28 -9.67 -7.52
C LYS A 455 -2.93 -9.06 -8.77
N ILE A 456 -3.77 -8.03 -8.62
CA ILE A 456 -4.65 -7.49 -9.66
C ILE A 456 -4.32 -6.03 -10.02
N ASP A 457 -3.63 -5.25 -9.17
CA ASP A 457 -3.29 -3.84 -9.49
C ASP A 457 -1.81 -3.54 -9.24
N ALA A 458 -1.05 -3.38 -10.32
CA ALA A 458 0.33 -2.89 -10.32
C ALA A 458 0.43 -1.35 -10.32
N ILE A 459 -0.66 -0.64 -10.02
CA ILE A 459 -0.81 0.82 -10.27
C ILE A 459 -0.84 1.62 -8.95
N ALA A 460 -0.03 1.25 -7.96
CA ALA A 460 0.29 2.16 -6.86
C ALA A 460 1.53 2.96 -7.24
N THR A 461 1.37 4.24 -7.61
CA THR A 461 2.54 5.10 -7.83
C THR A 461 3.35 5.22 -6.54
N ALA A 462 4.68 5.28 -6.63
CA ALA A 462 5.56 5.37 -5.45
C ALA A 462 5.17 6.49 -4.47
N ARG A 463 4.57 7.58 -4.98
CA ARG A 463 4.01 8.68 -4.20
C ARG A 463 2.78 8.28 -3.37
N GLN A 464 1.88 7.50 -3.94
CA GLN A 464 0.72 6.96 -3.22
C GLN A 464 1.18 5.95 -2.16
N THR A 465 2.15 5.10 -2.50
CA THR A 465 2.74 4.13 -1.58
C THR A 465 3.32 4.82 -0.35
N TRP A 466 4.14 5.85 -0.58
CA TRP A 466 4.74 6.63 0.48
C TRP A 466 3.69 7.36 1.33
N GLY A 467 2.68 7.96 0.70
CA GLY A 467 1.61 8.67 1.41
C GLY A 467 0.76 7.78 2.32
N VAL A 468 0.46 6.55 1.88
CA VAL A 468 -0.28 5.56 2.70
C VAL A 468 0.59 5.07 3.85
N SER A 469 1.85 4.70 3.61
CA SER A 469 2.78 4.24 4.66
C SER A 469 3.03 5.29 5.73
N VAL A 470 3.27 6.55 5.34
CA VAL A 470 3.45 7.66 6.29
C VAL A 470 2.17 7.88 7.10
N GLY A 471 0.99 7.80 6.45
CA GLY A 471 -0.29 7.93 7.12
C GLY A 471 -0.55 6.83 8.16
N LEU A 472 -0.21 5.58 7.86
CA LEU A 472 -0.30 4.46 8.80
C LEU A 472 0.67 4.62 9.97
N ALA A 473 1.92 4.99 9.70
CA ALA A 473 2.92 5.23 10.74
C ALA A 473 2.49 6.31 11.74
N ILE A 474 1.90 7.42 11.25
CA ILE A 474 1.37 8.48 12.13
C ILE A 474 0.26 7.95 13.02
N MET A 475 -0.71 7.18 12.48
CA MET A 475 -1.81 6.61 13.27
C MET A 475 -1.30 5.60 14.31
N TRP A 476 -0.25 4.84 13.99
CA TRP A 476 0.41 3.96 14.94
C TRP A 476 1.05 4.73 16.10
N PHE A 477 1.86 5.76 15.79
CA PHE A 477 2.48 6.60 16.83
C PHE A 477 1.42 7.29 17.71
N GLN A 478 0.31 7.74 17.13
CA GLN A 478 -0.82 8.28 17.89
C GLN A 478 -1.44 7.24 18.84
N THR A 479 -1.57 5.99 18.39
CA THR A 479 -2.08 4.91 19.25
C THR A 479 -1.14 4.64 20.42
N VAL A 480 0.17 4.51 20.15
CA VAL A 480 1.18 4.32 21.20
C VAL A 480 1.19 5.51 22.18
N ALA A 481 1.02 6.74 21.68
CA ALA A 481 0.91 7.92 22.50
C ALA A 481 -0.32 7.90 23.44
N ILE A 482 -1.48 7.43 22.96
CA ILE A 482 -2.68 7.25 23.80
C ILE A 482 -2.43 6.19 24.88
N ILE A 483 -1.74 5.10 24.54
CA ILE A 483 -1.39 4.04 25.50
C ILE A 483 -0.42 4.56 26.57
N ALA A 484 0.53 5.40 26.18
CA ALA A 484 1.47 6.04 27.10
C ALA A 484 0.78 6.96 28.12
N MET A 485 -0.49 7.34 27.91
CA MET A 485 -1.27 8.13 28.87
C MET A 485 -1.96 7.31 29.97
N MET A 486 -1.92 5.98 29.91
CA MET A 486 -2.49 5.13 30.95
C MET A 486 -1.77 5.33 32.29
N THR A 487 -2.50 5.17 33.40
CA THR A 487 -1.99 5.38 34.78
C THR A 487 -1.17 4.19 35.30
N VAL A 488 -0.38 3.56 34.41
CA VAL A 488 0.35 2.31 34.66
C VAL A 488 1.84 2.61 34.79
N GLU A 489 2.56 1.84 35.61
CA GLU A 489 4.01 1.97 35.73
C GLU A 489 4.71 1.30 34.54
N TRP A 490 5.39 2.12 33.72
CA TRP A 490 6.17 1.65 32.58
C TRP A 490 7.62 1.31 32.98
N PRO A 491 8.20 0.23 32.44
CA PRO A 491 9.62 -0.07 32.65
C PRO A 491 10.54 1.09 32.24
N SER A 492 11.63 1.28 32.98
CA SER A 492 12.61 2.35 32.72
C SER A 492 13.28 2.25 31.34
N SER A 493 13.29 1.08 30.71
CA SER A 493 13.79 0.87 29.36
C SER A 493 12.95 1.54 28.27
N VAL A 494 11.65 1.74 28.50
CA VAL A 494 10.70 2.26 27.49
C VAL A 494 10.14 3.64 27.85
N SER A 495 10.16 4.03 29.13
CA SER A 495 9.59 5.30 29.60
C SER A 495 10.17 6.53 28.89
N GLY A 496 11.48 6.55 28.64
CA GLY A 496 12.15 7.63 27.91
C GLY A 496 11.80 7.68 26.41
N SER A 497 11.41 6.55 25.80
CA SER A 497 10.96 6.53 24.40
C SER A 497 9.49 6.95 24.28
N LEU A 498 8.66 6.54 25.24
CA LEU A 498 7.23 6.89 25.27
C LEU A 498 7.00 8.39 25.45
N SER A 499 7.87 9.09 26.20
CA SER A 499 7.77 10.54 26.37
C SER A 499 7.95 11.31 25.06
N VAL A 500 8.85 10.87 24.17
CA VAL A 500 9.05 11.48 22.84
C VAL A 500 7.83 11.26 21.93
N ILE A 501 7.19 10.10 22.04
CA ILE A 501 6.02 9.72 21.22
C ILE A 501 4.78 10.56 21.58
N GLN A 502 4.69 11.11 22.79
CA GLN A 502 3.58 12.00 23.20
C GLN A 502 3.49 13.30 22.36
N PHE A 503 4.51 13.67 21.60
CA PHE A 503 4.43 14.74 20.61
C PHE A 503 3.30 14.51 19.58
N PHE A 504 3.06 13.25 19.19
CA PHE A 504 2.04 12.91 18.18
C PHE A 504 0.59 13.14 18.65
N ILE A 505 0.37 13.41 19.94
CA ILE A 505 -0.93 13.85 20.50
C ILE A 505 -0.93 15.32 20.93
N LEU A 506 -0.01 16.14 20.40
CA LEU A 506 0.15 17.56 20.71
C LEU A 506 0.47 17.85 22.20
N ASP A 507 1.19 16.95 22.85
CA ASP A 507 1.63 17.13 24.23
C ASP A 507 3.01 17.83 24.29
N VAL A 508 3.01 19.13 23.98
CA VAL A 508 4.22 19.96 23.84
C VAL A 508 4.90 20.26 25.20
N ASP A 509 4.24 19.98 26.33
CA ASP A 509 4.82 20.15 27.66
C ASP A 509 6.01 19.19 27.90
N SER A 510 6.09 18.08 27.17
CA SER A 510 7.18 17.09 27.22
C SER A 510 8.49 17.59 26.57
N LEU A 511 8.43 18.63 25.73
CA LEU A 511 9.56 19.14 24.93
C LEU A 511 10.21 20.41 25.51
N SER A 512 9.85 20.84 26.72
CA SER A 512 10.45 22.01 27.41
C SER A 512 10.37 23.36 26.66
N PHE A 513 9.34 23.59 25.84
CA PHE A 513 9.08 24.90 25.22
C PHE A 513 8.25 25.84 26.12
N SER A 514 8.68 26.04 27.36
CA SER A 514 7.99 26.86 28.36
C SER A 514 7.92 28.36 28.04
N CYS A 515 8.47 28.82 26.91
CA CYS A 515 8.49 30.25 26.55
C CYS A 515 7.34 30.72 25.63
N ILE A 516 6.51 29.83 25.08
CA ILE A 516 5.52 30.19 24.03
C ILE A 516 4.08 30.30 24.58
N ALA A 517 3.77 29.67 25.72
CA ALA A 517 2.43 29.66 26.28
C ALA A 517 2.42 30.10 27.76
N SER A 518 1.36 30.80 28.14
CA SER A 518 1.11 31.32 29.50
C SER A 518 1.41 30.29 30.61
N ASP A 519 1.90 30.76 31.77
CA ASP A 519 2.16 29.93 32.95
C ASP A 519 0.91 29.20 33.44
N GLN A 520 -0.29 29.75 33.16
CA GLN A 520 -1.56 29.17 33.57
C GLN A 520 -1.88 27.88 32.79
N ALA A 521 -2.11 26.78 33.51
CA ALA A 521 -2.42 25.46 32.95
C ALA A 521 -3.70 25.44 32.09
N SER A 522 -4.73 26.16 32.51
CA SER A 522 -6.00 26.29 31.76
C SER A 522 -5.81 26.99 30.41
N ALA A 523 -4.97 28.03 30.35
CA ALA A 523 -4.65 28.74 29.11
C ALA A 523 -3.89 27.84 28.12
N ARG A 524 -2.93 27.03 28.60
CA ARG A 524 -2.22 26.04 27.78
C ARG A 524 -3.17 24.99 27.20
N TYR A 525 -4.11 24.50 27.99
CA TYR A 525 -5.12 23.56 27.52
C TYR A 525 -6.06 24.17 26.47
N ILE A 526 -6.56 25.40 26.70
CA ILE A 526 -7.42 26.10 25.74
C ILE A 526 -6.68 26.34 24.41
N ALA A 527 -5.40 26.71 24.46
CA ALA A 527 -4.58 26.85 23.26
C ALA A 527 -4.51 25.53 22.47
N LYS A 528 -4.32 24.38 23.14
CA LYS A 528 -4.36 23.05 22.49
C LYS A 528 -5.71 22.77 21.82
N VAL A 529 -6.83 23.09 22.48
CA VAL A 529 -8.18 22.94 21.91
C VAL A 529 -8.39 23.81 20.67
N LEU A 530 -7.86 25.03 20.66
CA LEU A 530 -8.03 25.98 19.55
C LEU A 530 -7.20 25.63 18.30
N VAL A 531 -6.19 24.77 18.39
CA VAL A 531 -5.40 24.33 17.21
C VAL A 531 -6.27 23.70 16.13
N PHE A 532 -7.31 22.95 16.52
CA PHE A 532 -8.19 22.25 15.59
C PHE A 532 -9.11 23.17 14.77
N PRO A 533 -9.94 24.03 15.40
CA PRO A 533 -10.76 24.98 14.65
C PRO A 533 -9.93 25.99 13.85
N THR A 534 -8.77 26.42 14.37
CA THR A 534 -7.88 27.34 13.64
C THR A 534 -7.25 26.70 12.41
N GLY A 535 -6.82 25.43 12.50
CA GLY A 535 -6.33 24.67 11.34
C GLY A 535 -7.39 24.49 10.24
N MET A 536 -8.63 24.19 10.63
CA MET A 536 -9.75 24.13 9.69
C MET A 536 -10.05 25.49 9.05
N ALA A 537 -10.13 26.55 9.86
CA ALA A 537 -10.37 27.91 9.39
C ALA A 537 -9.27 28.38 8.43
N TRP A 538 -8.01 28.01 8.69
CA TRP A 538 -6.89 28.31 7.82
C TRP A 538 -7.02 27.67 6.45
N MET A 539 -7.40 26.38 6.37
CA MET A 539 -7.64 25.73 5.08
C MET A 539 -8.81 26.36 4.30
N CYS A 540 -9.86 26.77 4.99
CA CYS A 540 -10.96 27.53 4.37
C CYS A 540 -10.47 28.89 3.86
N ALA A 541 -9.67 29.62 4.64
CA ALA A 541 -9.09 30.90 4.22
C ALA A 541 -8.20 30.74 2.98
N LEU A 542 -7.33 29.73 2.95
CA LEU A 542 -6.50 29.42 1.79
C LEU A 542 -7.34 29.11 0.55
N PHE A 543 -8.48 28.44 0.69
CA PHE A 543 -9.40 28.23 -0.42
C PHE A 543 -9.95 29.54 -0.97
N PHE A 544 -10.40 30.47 -0.12
CA PHE A 544 -10.89 31.77 -0.57
C PHE A 544 -9.77 32.62 -1.19
N ILE A 545 -8.58 32.63 -0.57
CA ILE A 545 -7.39 33.30 -1.14
C ILE A 545 -7.05 32.71 -2.51
N SER A 546 -7.17 31.39 -2.69
CA SER A 546 -6.91 30.74 -3.98
C SER A 546 -7.84 31.24 -5.09
N LYS A 547 -9.05 31.75 -4.77
CA LYS A 547 -9.97 32.32 -5.76
C LYS A 547 -9.52 33.68 -6.27
N CYS A 548 -8.69 34.39 -5.53
CA CYS A 548 -8.05 35.64 -5.95
C CYS A 548 -6.78 35.40 -6.80
N LEU A 549 -6.34 34.16 -6.96
CA LEU A 549 -5.15 33.78 -7.74
C LEU A 549 -5.51 33.37 -9.20
N PRO A 550 -4.51 33.35 -10.11
CA PRO A 550 -4.70 32.92 -11.50
C PRO A 550 -5.34 31.53 -11.61
N LYS A 551 -6.08 31.27 -12.71
CA LYS A 551 -6.87 30.03 -12.92
C LYS A 551 -6.11 28.72 -12.66
N TRP A 552 -4.79 28.68 -12.89
CA TRP A 552 -3.97 27.48 -12.68
C TRP A 552 -3.65 27.20 -11.19
N LEU A 553 -3.77 28.19 -10.30
CA LEU A 553 -3.58 28.08 -8.85
C LEU A 553 -4.89 27.94 -8.07
N GLN A 554 -6.05 28.01 -8.74
CA GLN A 554 -7.34 27.98 -8.08
C GLN A 554 -7.68 26.59 -7.54
N TRP A 555 -8.03 26.50 -6.26
CA TRP A 555 -8.39 25.23 -5.64
C TRP A 555 -9.82 24.82 -6.03
N ARG A 556 -10.01 23.52 -6.24
CA ARG A 556 -11.33 22.93 -6.57
C ARG A 556 -12.09 22.58 -5.29
N PRO A 557 -13.39 22.91 -5.18
CA PRO A 557 -14.16 22.69 -3.94
C PRO A 557 -14.11 21.25 -3.40
N ALA A 558 -14.31 20.25 -4.28
CA ALA A 558 -14.30 18.85 -3.87
C ALA A 558 -12.93 18.39 -3.33
N LYS A 559 -11.83 18.84 -3.94
CA LYS A 559 -10.47 18.52 -3.48
C LYS A 559 -10.16 19.21 -2.15
N THR A 560 -10.61 20.46 -1.97
CA THR A 560 -10.47 21.16 -0.69
C THR A 560 -11.23 20.45 0.43
N ALA A 561 -12.48 20.04 0.17
CA ALA A 561 -13.27 19.27 1.12
C ALA A 561 -12.57 17.96 1.51
N ASN A 562 -11.98 17.27 0.52
CA ASN A 562 -11.19 16.07 0.76
C ASN A 562 -9.94 16.34 1.64
N THR A 563 -9.23 17.44 1.42
CA THR A 563 -8.08 17.84 2.23
C THR A 563 -8.49 18.16 3.67
N ILE A 564 -9.61 18.87 3.87
CA ILE A 564 -10.17 19.13 5.21
C ILE A 564 -10.56 17.79 5.88
N GLY A 565 -11.14 16.86 5.13
CA GLY A 565 -11.46 15.51 5.60
C GLY A 565 -10.22 14.74 6.06
N HIS A 566 -9.12 14.77 5.30
CA HIS A 566 -7.85 14.17 5.71
C HIS A 566 -7.29 14.80 6.99
N TYR A 567 -7.35 16.13 7.12
CA TYR A 567 -6.95 16.82 8.34
C TYR A 567 -7.76 16.35 9.55
N MET A 568 -9.09 16.32 9.42
CA MET A 568 -10.00 15.88 10.49
C MET A 568 -9.80 14.41 10.85
N GLN A 569 -9.58 13.54 9.86
CA GLN A 569 -9.26 12.13 10.07
C GLN A 569 -7.93 11.96 10.83
N ALA A 570 -6.87 12.66 10.41
CA ALA A 570 -5.55 12.55 11.02
C ALA A 570 -5.51 13.14 12.44
N SER A 571 -6.31 14.16 12.74
CA SER A 571 -6.41 14.76 14.08
C SER A 571 -7.46 14.10 14.97
N PHE A 572 -8.28 13.17 14.47
CA PHE A 572 -9.47 12.65 15.16
C PHE A 572 -9.19 12.04 16.53
N ALA A 573 -8.21 11.14 16.59
CA ALA A 573 -7.78 10.49 17.83
C ALA A 573 -7.17 11.50 18.83
N ILE A 574 -6.43 12.49 18.31
CA ILE A 574 -5.84 13.57 19.12
C ILE A 574 -6.95 14.45 19.70
N MET A 575 -7.91 14.90 18.88
CA MET A 575 -9.04 15.73 19.31
C MET A 575 -9.85 15.05 20.41
N SER A 576 -10.09 13.75 20.26
CA SER A 576 -10.81 12.94 21.25
C SER A 576 -10.03 12.85 22.57
N THR A 577 -8.72 12.61 22.48
CA THR A 577 -7.85 12.54 23.66
C THR A 577 -7.76 13.89 24.37
N VAL A 578 -7.48 14.98 23.66
CA VAL A 578 -7.41 16.33 24.22
C VAL A 578 -8.74 16.74 24.85
N ALA A 579 -9.88 16.45 24.20
CA ALA A 579 -11.19 16.74 24.77
C ALA A 579 -11.42 16.02 26.11
N LEU A 580 -11.04 14.75 26.19
CA LEU A 580 -11.25 13.89 27.35
C LEU A 580 -10.22 14.12 28.49
N GLN A 581 -9.06 14.74 28.21
CA GLN A 581 -8.04 15.08 29.21
C GLN A 581 -8.58 15.96 30.35
N SER A 582 -9.55 16.85 30.05
CA SER A 582 -10.19 17.69 31.08
C SER A 582 -11.03 16.89 32.09
N MET A 583 -11.34 15.63 31.79
CA MET A 583 -12.22 14.74 32.56
C MET A 583 -11.47 13.62 33.29
N THR A 584 -10.14 13.53 33.15
CA THR A 584 -9.32 12.48 33.79
C THR A 584 -8.90 12.89 35.21
N CYS A 585 -9.69 12.51 36.21
CA CYS A 585 -9.40 12.75 37.62
C CYS A 585 -8.89 11.49 38.31
N TYR A 586 -7.79 11.61 39.05
CA TYR A 586 -7.27 10.54 39.91
C TYR A 586 -7.54 10.85 41.38
N VAL A 587 -7.71 9.80 42.18
CA VAL A 587 -7.99 9.90 43.63
C VAL A 587 -6.68 9.84 44.42
N HIS A 588 -6.50 10.79 45.34
CA HIS A 588 -5.42 10.78 46.31
C HIS A 588 -5.78 9.96 47.55
N PRO A 589 -4.79 9.42 48.31
CA PRO A 589 -5.05 8.71 49.56
C PRO A 589 -5.80 9.53 50.63
N ASN A 590 -5.76 10.86 50.53
CA ASN A 590 -6.48 11.79 51.41
C ASN A 590 -7.94 12.06 50.98
N GLY A 591 -8.42 11.42 49.90
CA GLY A 591 -9.78 11.57 49.38
C GLY A 591 -10.00 12.77 48.45
N SER A 592 -8.97 13.59 48.16
CA SER A 592 -9.07 14.64 47.16
C SER A 592 -8.90 14.09 45.74
N TYR A 593 -9.43 14.82 44.76
CA TYR A 593 -9.32 14.48 43.34
C TYR A 593 -8.51 15.55 42.63
N SER A 594 -7.57 15.17 41.79
CA SER A 594 -6.80 16.10 40.95
C SER A 594 -6.76 15.61 39.50
N LEU A 595 -6.54 16.53 38.57
CA LEU A 595 -6.35 16.18 37.17
C LEU A 595 -5.03 15.42 36.98
N VAL A 596 -5.06 14.32 36.21
CA VAL A 596 -3.87 13.49 35.92
C VAL A 596 -2.75 14.32 35.26
N LYS A 597 -3.09 15.11 34.24
CA LYS A 597 -2.10 15.89 33.47
C LYS A 597 -1.70 17.20 34.16
N TYR A 598 -2.64 17.84 34.86
CA TYR A 598 -2.44 19.12 35.55
C TYR A 598 -2.71 18.93 37.04
N SER A 599 -1.79 18.26 37.73
CA SER A 599 -1.94 17.89 39.15
C SER A 599 -2.13 19.08 40.10
N SER A 600 -1.79 20.30 39.66
CA SER A 600 -2.03 21.55 40.39
C SER A 600 -3.52 21.94 40.45
N ILE A 601 -4.38 21.36 39.61
CA ILE A 601 -5.81 21.63 39.55
C ILE A 601 -6.57 20.49 40.22
N THR A 602 -7.35 20.82 41.24
CA THR A 602 -8.28 19.91 41.94
C THR A 602 -9.57 19.76 41.14
N CYS A 603 -10.10 18.54 41.12
CA CYS A 603 -11.35 18.27 40.40
C CYS A 603 -12.56 18.77 41.20
N GLY A 604 -13.48 19.47 40.52
CA GLY A 604 -14.67 20.10 41.11
C GLY A 604 -14.55 21.61 41.36
N GLU A 605 -13.38 22.20 41.13
CA GLU A 605 -13.16 23.66 41.21
C GLU A 605 -13.39 24.38 39.87
N GLY A 606 -13.51 25.72 39.92
CA GLY A 606 -13.89 26.54 38.77
C GLY A 606 -12.94 26.51 37.57
N GLU A 607 -11.63 26.33 37.78
CA GLU A 607 -10.67 26.24 36.67
C GLU A 607 -10.90 25.00 35.80
N GLN A 608 -11.23 23.84 36.41
CA GLN A 608 -11.57 22.63 35.66
C GLN A 608 -12.85 22.83 34.84
N ALA A 609 -13.85 23.54 35.35
CA ALA A 609 -15.12 23.75 34.64
C ALA A 609 -14.91 24.45 33.29
N THR A 610 -13.99 25.42 33.23
CA THR A 610 -13.64 26.10 31.95
C THR A 610 -12.96 25.16 30.96
N MET A 611 -12.06 24.30 31.43
CA MET A 611 -11.37 23.28 30.62
C MET A 611 -12.35 22.21 30.12
N MET A 612 -13.26 21.75 30.98
CA MET A 612 -14.33 20.81 30.63
C MET A 612 -15.26 21.39 29.58
N ALA A 613 -15.68 22.66 29.71
CA ALA A 613 -16.54 23.31 28.72
C ALA A 613 -15.87 23.36 27.34
N ALA A 614 -14.58 23.72 27.27
CA ALA A 614 -13.81 23.71 26.03
C ALA A 614 -13.65 22.28 25.45
N GLY A 615 -13.36 21.29 26.30
CA GLY A 615 -13.24 19.88 25.89
C GLY A 615 -14.54 19.29 25.35
N VAL A 616 -15.66 19.50 26.05
CA VAL A 616 -16.99 19.07 25.62
C VAL A 616 -17.37 19.72 24.29
N SER A 617 -17.05 21.01 24.12
CA SER A 617 -17.31 21.71 22.86
C SER A 617 -16.54 21.09 21.68
N LEU A 618 -15.26 20.74 21.89
CA LEU A 618 -14.44 20.03 20.89
C LEU A 618 -15.04 18.65 20.57
N LEU A 619 -15.47 17.91 21.59
CA LEU A 619 -16.04 16.57 21.44
C LEU A 619 -17.36 16.59 20.66
N ILE A 620 -18.29 17.50 20.99
CA ILE A 620 -19.59 17.58 20.31
C ILE A 620 -19.42 18.05 18.86
N VAL A 621 -18.71 19.16 18.65
CA VAL A 621 -18.64 19.81 17.32
C VAL A 621 -17.76 19.01 16.36
N PHE A 622 -16.56 18.63 16.79
CA PHE A 622 -15.56 18.06 15.89
C PHE A 622 -15.50 16.54 15.94
N VAL A 623 -15.69 15.91 17.10
CA VAL A 623 -15.63 14.43 17.18
C VAL A 623 -16.97 13.82 16.76
N VAL A 624 -18.05 14.16 17.45
CA VAL A 624 -19.39 13.61 17.17
C VAL A 624 -19.91 14.14 15.83
N GLY A 625 -19.77 15.44 15.56
CA GLY A 625 -20.19 16.03 14.29
C GLY A 625 -19.49 15.41 13.08
N PHE A 626 -18.17 15.21 13.13
CA PHE A 626 -17.44 14.58 12.03
C PHE A 626 -17.81 13.10 11.87
N LEU A 627 -17.97 12.36 12.96
CA LEU A 627 -18.40 10.95 12.91
C LEU A 627 -19.79 10.81 12.27
N ALA A 628 -20.72 11.71 12.57
CA ALA A 628 -22.04 11.74 11.94
C ALA A 628 -21.95 12.00 10.43
N ILE A 629 -21.13 12.97 10.01
CA ILE A 629 -20.90 13.29 8.59
C ILE A 629 -20.29 12.09 7.85
N VAL A 630 -19.26 11.46 8.43
CA VAL A 630 -18.59 10.29 7.84
C VAL A 630 -19.54 9.10 7.76
N THR A 631 -20.33 8.85 8.79
CA THR A 631 -21.32 7.75 8.81
C THR A 631 -22.37 7.95 7.72
N TYR A 632 -22.92 9.16 7.61
CA TYR A 632 -23.85 9.51 6.53
C TYR A 632 -23.22 9.32 5.15
N ALA A 633 -22.02 9.84 4.93
CA ALA A 633 -21.31 9.72 3.66
C ALA A 633 -21.04 8.26 3.30
N THR A 634 -20.68 7.42 4.27
CA THR A 634 -20.41 5.99 4.06
C THR A 634 -21.67 5.23 3.62
N VAL A 635 -22.83 5.57 4.18
CA VAL A 635 -24.12 4.97 3.78
C VAL A 635 -24.57 5.47 2.40
N ALA A 636 -24.31 6.75 2.09
CA ALA A 636 -24.70 7.36 0.80
C ALA A 636 -23.70 7.09 -0.34
N LEU A 637 -22.51 6.59 -0.04
CA LEU A 637 -21.43 6.41 -1.02
C LEU A 637 -21.81 5.51 -2.21
N PRO A 638 -22.48 4.37 -2.02
CA PRO A 638 -22.88 3.51 -3.13
C PRO A 638 -23.81 4.20 -4.12
N SER A 639 -24.79 4.98 -3.64
CA SER A 639 -25.73 5.70 -4.50
C SER A 639 -25.07 6.89 -5.22
N TRP A 640 -24.07 7.53 -4.61
CA TRP A 640 -23.31 8.58 -5.28
C TRP A 640 -22.33 8.04 -6.33
N SER A 641 -21.92 6.78 -6.20
CA SER A 641 -20.98 6.15 -7.14
C SER A 641 -21.63 5.68 -8.44
N SER A 642 -22.94 5.40 -8.43
CA SER A 642 -23.66 4.92 -9.62
C SER A 642 -24.08 6.03 -10.58
N ASP A 643 -24.13 7.29 -10.13
CA ASP A 643 -24.61 8.41 -10.93
C ASP A 643 -23.51 9.48 -11.12
N ARG A 644 -23.22 9.80 -12.40
CA ARG A 644 -22.22 10.79 -12.80
C ARG A 644 -22.45 12.17 -12.19
N MET A 645 -23.69 12.52 -11.85
CA MET A 645 -24.02 13.81 -11.23
C MET A 645 -23.34 13.98 -9.87
N PHE A 646 -23.16 12.89 -9.11
CA PHE A 646 -22.64 12.90 -7.75
C PHE A 646 -21.13 12.62 -7.65
N HIS A 647 -20.42 12.51 -8.77
CA HIS A 647 -18.95 12.31 -8.78
C HIS A 647 -18.18 13.34 -7.95
N HIS A 648 -18.63 14.61 -7.92
CA HIS A 648 -18.02 15.65 -7.10
C HIS A 648 -18.13 15.36 -5.58
N ARG A 649 -19.21 14.69 -5.14
CA ARG A 649 -19.39 14.28 -3.75
C ARG A 649 -18.48 13.10 -3.40
N VAL A 650 -18.38 12.12 -4.29
CA VAL A 650 -17.46 10.99 -4.15
C VAL A 650 -16.01 11.49 -4.00
N GLN A 651 -15.61 12.48 -4.81
CA GLN A 651 -14.29 13.10 -4.72
C GLN A 651 -14.03 13.82 -3.39
N SER A 652 -15.05 14.43 -2.78
CA SER A 652 -14.94 15.12 -1.49
C SER A 652 -14.71 14.16 -0.32
N PHE A 653 -15.16 12.91 -0.43
CA PHE A 653 -15.03 11.88 0.61
C PHE A 653 -13.95 10.84 0.30
N ASN A 654 -13.07 11.12 -0.67
CA ASN A 654 -12.02 10.20 -1.06
C ASN A 654 -11.08 9.85 0.11
N PHE A 655 -10.94 10.71 1.13
CA PHE A 655 -10.15 10.43 2.33
C PHE A 655 -10.63 9.19 3.10
N LEU A 656 -11.92 8.86 3.00
CA LEU A 656 -12.49 7.66 3.61
C LEU A 656 -12.29 6.42 2.77
N THR A 657 -12.30 6.52 1.44
CA THR A 657 -12.38 5.36 0.55
C THR A 657 -11.05 5.04 -0.13
N PHE A 658 -10.15 6.02 -0.26
CA PHE A 658 -8.88 5.89 -0.97
C PHE A 658 -7.96 4.80 -0.40
N ARG A 659 -8.06 4.51 0.90
CA ARG A 659 -7.23 3.51 1.58
C ARG A 659 -7.85 2.11 1.60
N PHE A 660 -9.08 1.94 1.11
CA PHE A 660 -9.84 0.70 1.25
C PHE A 660 -10.37 0.19 -0.07
N ARG A 661 -10.65 -1.11 -0.11
CA ARG A 661 -11.11 -1.76 -1.31
C ARG A 661 -12.52 -1.28 -1.61
N LEU A 662 -12.85 -1.18 -2.89
CA LEU A 662 -14.17 -0.72 -3.34
C LEU A 662 -15.30 -1.64 -2.85
N ASP A 663 -15.03 -2.91 -2.50
CA ASP A 663 -16.00 -3.86 -1.94
C ASP A 663 -16.22 -3.69 -0.41
N LYS A 664 -15.38 -2.89 0.27
CA LYS A 664 -15.42 -2.67 1.73
C LYS A 664 -15.35 -1.17 2.07
N TRP A 665 -16.17 -0.36 1.40
CA TRP A 665 -16.22 1.10 1.58
C TRP A 665 -16.55 1.55 3.03
N TRP A 666 -17.15 0.67 3.85
CA TRP A 666 -17.52 0.96 5.24
C TRP A 666 -16.36 0.88 6.24
N PHE A 667 -15.20 0.36 5.85
CA PHE A 667 -14.07 0.12 6.74
C PHE A 667 -13.48 1.39 7.37
N GLY A 668 -13.70 2.57 6.76
CA GLY A 668 -13.25 3.84 7.32
C GLY A 668 -13.85 4.16 8.70
N ILE A 669 -15.04 3.63 9.02
CA ILE A 669 -15.71 3.88 10.32
C ILE A 669 -15.00 3.15 11.48
N PRO A 670 -14.78 1.81 11.43
CA PRO A 670 -13.98 1.12 12.45
C PRO A 670 -12.61 1.73 12.70
N LEU A 671 -11.92 2.17 11.63
CA LEU A 671 -10.62 2.83 11.74
C LEU A 671 -10.71 4.14 12.55
N LEU A 672 -11.72 4.96 12.28
CA LEU A 672 -11.94 6.22 13.00
C LEU A 672 -12.34 6.00 14.46
N LEU A 673 -13.13 4.97 14.77
CA LEU A 673 -13.63 4.71 16.12
C LEU A 673 -12.56 4.22 17.10
N ARG A 674 -11.48 3.60 16.60
CA ARG A 674 -10.42 3.03 17.44
C ARG A 674 -9.83 4.03 18.44
N GLY A 675 -9.32 5.17 17.95
CA GLY A 675 -8.70 6.19 18.79
C GLY A 675 -9.60 6.70 19.92
N PRO A 676 -10.80 7.24 19.61
CA PRO A 676 -11.75 7.70 20.63
C PRO A 676 -12.14 6.64 21.66
N LEU A 677 -12.35 5.38 21.23
CA LEU A 677 -12.66 4.28 22.15
C LEU A 677 -11.51 4.04 23.14
N MET A 678 -10.27 4.06 22.66
CA MET A 678 -9.11 3.91 23.52
C MET A 678 -8.97 5.08 24.50
N SER A 679 -9.11 6.32 24.02
CA SER A 679 -9.07 7.52 24.87
C SER A 679 -10.19 7.50 25.92
N LEU A 680 -11.38 7.02 25.57
CA LEU A 680 -12.50 6.88 26.50
C LEU A 680 -12.19 5.87 27.61
N VAL A 681 -11.55 4.74 27.29
CA VAL A 681 -11.11 3.77 28.30
C VAL A 681 -10.11 4.39 29.26
N VAL A 682 -9.13 5.14 28.76
CA VAL A 682 -8.15 5.85 29.60
C VAL A 682 -8.88 6.78 30.58
N THR A 683 -9.89 7.52 30.12
CA THR A 683 -10.64 8.45 30.96
C THR A 683 -11.56 7.76 31.97
N CYS A 684 -12.40 6.83 31.53
CA CYS A 684 -13.39 6.17 32.40
C CYS A 684 -12.75 5.24 33.44
N ALA A 685 -11.64 4.59 33.10
CA ALA A 685 -10.95 3.65 33.99
C ALA A 685 -9.69 4.24 34.66
N THR A 686 -9.58 5.58 34.78
CA THR A 686 -8.40 6.29 35.34
C THR A 686 -7.88 5.68 36.66
N ASN A 687 -8.77 5.28 37.57
CA ASN A 687 -8.42 4.74 38.89
C ASN A 687 -8.21 3.22 38.91
N PHE A 688 -8.34 2.55 37.77
CA PHE A 688 -8.23 1.10 37.64
C PHE A 688 -7.22 0.75 36.53
N PRO A 689 -5.90 0.83 36.81
CA PRO A 689 -4.85 0.61 35.80
C PRO A 689 -4.98 -0.73 35.08
N ALA A 690 -5.32 -1.81 35.81
CA ALA A 690 -5.54 -3.13 35.21
C ALA A 690 -6.73 -3.15 34.22
N ALA A 691 -7.80 -2.40 34.50
CA ALA A 691 -8.95 -2.31 33.62
C ALA A 691 -8.64 -1.51 32.34
N GLN A 692 -7.88 -0.40 32.46
CA GLN A 692 -7.41 0.36 31.29
C GLN A 692 -6.63 -0.55 30.33
N VAL A 693 -5.73 -1.33 30.91
CA VAL A 693 -4.86 -2.25 30.21
C VAL A 693 -5.65 -3.35 29.48
N CYS A 694 -6.58 -4.02 30.18
CA CYS A 694 -7.38 -5.10 29.59
C CYS A 694 -8.32 -4.59 28.49
N LEU A 695 -9.02 -3.48 28.72
CA LEU A 695 -10.00 -2.93 27.78
C LEU A 695 -9.33 -2.38 26.51
N ASN A 696 -8.19 -1.68 26.65
CA ASN A 696 -7.45 -1.20 25.47
C ASN A 696 -6.85 -2.35 24.66
N SER A 697 -6.35 -3.40 25.32
CA SER A 697 -5.87 -4.60 24.62
C SER A 697 -7.01 -5.29 23.85
N LEU A 698 -8.21 -5.34 24.41
CA LEU A 698 -9.40 -5.87 23.75
C LEU A 698 -9.79 -5.04 22.52
N ILE A 699 -9.81 -3.70 22.63
CA ILE A 699 -10.11 -2.80 21.51
C ILE A 699 -9.12 -3.01 20.35
N LEU A 700 -7.82 -3.08 20.65
CA LEU A 700 -6.78 -3.33 19.64
C LEU A 700 -6.94 -4.70 18.98
N THR A 701 -7.25 -5.74 19.76
CA THR A 701 -7.45 -7.09 19.23
C THR A 701 -8.66 -7.15 18.30
N ILE A 702 -9.79 -6.55 18.69
CA ILE A 702 -10.99 -6.47 17.85
C ILE A 702 -10.68 -5.74 16.54
N TYR A 703 -9.94 -4.62 16.63
CA TYR A 703 -9.52 -3.87 15.46
C TYR A 703 -8.64 -4.69 14.51
N ILE A 704 -7.62 -5.38 15.03
CA ILE A 704 -6.74 -6.26 14.24
C ILE A 704 -7.52 -7.40 13.56
N VAL A 705 -8.54 -7.95 14.22
CA VAL A 705 -9.40 -9.01 13.64
C VAL A 705 -10.31 -8.48 12.54
N ILE A 706 -10.78 -7.23 12.64
CA ILE A 706 -11.62 -6.58 11.63
C ILE A 706 -10.78 -6.26 10.37
N GLN A 707 -9.51 -5.88 10.56
CA GLN A 707 -8.54 -5.54 9.52
C GLN A 707 -8.08 -6.76 8.72
#